data_AF-A0A0N4Y0V5-F1
#
_entry.id   AF-A0A0N4Y0V5-F1
#
_cell.length_a   1.000
_cell.length_b   1.000
_cell.length_c   1.000
_cell.angle_alpha   90.00
_cell.angle_beta   90.00
_cell.angle_gamma   90.00
#
_symmetry.space_group_name_H-M   'P 1'
#
loop_
_entity.id
_entity.type
_entity.pdbx_description
1 polymer ?
#
loop_
_entity_poly.entity_id
_entity_poly.type
_entity_poly.pdbx_seq_one_letter_code
_entity_poly.pdbx_strand_id
1 'polypeptide(L)'
;MPPSPRVKHKRQCAEVAMKKIKLDIQPGQSEAFKDRKNGADSREGSCDRSDCALQKTCSLGISSECLKTLTDASGKNYFHITKGEHVCAMCYDEIWKHSHSYAQQFNDWKVVWCKMSRCFPTPRFFVQDQLLPYWLECTLCHKFRKTDTEPMVVISVDDIKNFRCDDCSVPEDKLAVDARHPHWILSASVAPLLQNSPSLHYLRDHYYLDEVGVSPAVATYMKEEKLPSASFMAPFHIPEEPMAFCVRPDVMEYDELKRFPQYSAEPIIYLGLRNLVITLWSMNPFEYLTFDHCKNHLISRGLSRVWQTQELKKVYDYLNVKCIINIGLLSIPATLEVRGKRSAPSVIIIGAGISGLAAARQLRYLGMKVTMLEAKDHPGGRMQDDLSLGIPVGCGAQLITGIMNNPIVIMCHQANIAYRPLHRECAMMDSALGKVMNHKVDKIADEHWNCIHDILGHWRSRSKGPDHSLLDYNRSQLFTERVLENGQLEYDLLAVTDLDHDSKVSNKKWQSFAKRGILRISPNHKEVSVDWKADSDISLSTEISAGGRAMELSDLAVFDGRLFSADDRTGIIYEIKENKAYPWVFVIDGPGNATKGLKAEWLTVKDDHLYVGGLGKEWTTTEGEYVNDHPMWIKIISRTGEVKHVNWHDVFVKVRRAAGIEYPGYMIHEAVQWSDVHQKWFFLPRRASNEKYTEAEDETRGTNLLVECNPSFSTCKAIRVGDLAHPARGFSAFQFIPETGDELIVALKSEEKDGKPVNSYVTVFDRSGKVLLPDTSLNAPYKFEGLAFV
;
A
#
# COMPACT_ATOMS: atom_id res chain seq x y z
N MET A 1 -8.56 1.49 -33.62
CA MET A 1 -9.88 0.82 -33.65
C MET A 1 -10.94 1.90 -33.65
N PRO A 2 -12.02 1.79 -34.45
CA PRO A 2 -13.19 2.67 -34.27
C PRO A 2 -13.74 2.46 -32.85
N PRO A 3 -14.29 3.49 -32.20
CA PRO A 3 -14.87 3.33 -30.87
C PRO A 3 -16.01 2.30 -30.96
N SER A 4 -15.96 1.31 -30.07
CA SER A 4 -17.05 0.35 -29.85
C SER A 4 -18.38 1.11 -29.68
N PRO A 5 -19.52 0.60 -30.21
CA PRO A 5 -20.82 1.23 -29.98
C PRO A 5 -21.04 1.35 -28.47
N ARG A 6 -21.22 2.57 -27.97
CA ARG A 6 -21.48 2.81 -26.53
C ARG A 6 -22.74 2.06 -26.13
N VAL A 7 -22.59 0.95 -25.42
CA VAL A 7 -23.69 0.16 -24.88
C VAL A 7 -24.23 0.91 -23.66
N LYS A 8 -25.49 1.34 -23.70
CA LYS A 8 -26.19 1.84 -22.51
C LYS A 8 -26.38 0.68 -21.52
N HIS A 9 -25.49 0.55 -20.56
CA HIS A 9 -25.65 -0.42 -19.48
C HIS A 9 -26.77 0.05 -18.53
N LYS A 10 -27.89 -0.69 -18.53
CA LYS A 10 -28.99 -0.49 -17.58
C LYS A 10 -28.49 -0.82 -16.17
N ARG A 11 -28.28 0.19 -15.32
CA ARG A 11 -27.97 -0.02 -13.90
C ARG A 11 -29.26 -0.39 -13.13
N GLN A 12 -29.21 -1.49 -12.37
CA GLN A 12 -30.33 -2.07 -11.58
C GLN A 12 -31.12 -1.05 -10.75
N CYS A 13 -30.49 0.02 -10.26
CA CYS A 13 -31.15 1.04 -9.43
C CYS A 13 -32.26 1.82 -10.17
N ALA A 14 -32.13 2.03 -11.49
CA ALA A 14 -33.16 2.69 -12.30
C ALA A 14 -34.43 1.82 -12.41
N GLU A 15 -34.27 0.50 -12.53
CA GLU A 15 -35.40 -0.44 -12.55
C GLU A 15 -36.11 -0.52 -11.20
N VAL A 16 -35.37 -0.40 -10.08
CA VAL A 16 -35.94 -0.37 -8.73
C VAL A 16 -36.71 0.92 -8.47
N ALA A 17 -36.18 2.08 -8.89
CA ALA A 17 -36.88 3.36 -8.82
C ALA A 17 -38.12 3.39 -9.72
N MET A 18 -38.01 2.92 -10.97
CA MET A 18 -39.16 2.78 -11.87
C MET A 18 -40.20 1.79 -11.35
N LYS A 19 -39.80 0.70 -10.66
CA LYS A 19 -40.74 -0.22 -10.00
C LYS A 19 -41.47 0.43 -8.84
N LYS A 20 -40.79 1.22 -8.00
CA LYS A 20 -41.42 1.99 -6.91
C LYS A 20 -42.42 3.01 -7.46
N ILE A 21 -42.03 3.76 -8.49
CA ILE A 21 -42.90 4.78 -9.11
C ILE A 21 -44.10 4.14 -9.83
N LYS A 22 -43.95 2.97 -10.47
CA LYS A 22 -45.08 2.22 -11.05
C LYS A 22 -46.06 1.70 -10.01
N LEU A 23 -45.61 1.43 -8.79
CA LEU A 23 -46.49 1.06 -7.68
C LEU A 23 -47.25 2.27 -7.13
N ASP A 24 -46.64 3.46 -7.15
CA ASP A 24 -47.26 4.70 -6.65
C ASP A 24 -48.21 5.39 -7.66
N ILE A 25 -48.14 5.05 -8.95
CA ILE A 25 -48.96 5.67 -10.02
C ILE A 25 -50.27 4.89 -10.27
N GLN A 26 -50.53 3.74 -9.63
CA GLN A 26 -51.79 3.02 -9.84
C GLN A 26 -52.98 3.81 -9.24
N PRO A 27 -53.95 4.24 -10.06
CA PRO A 27 -55.11 4.95 -9.56
C PRO A 27 -56.09 3.93 -8.96
N GLY A 28 -56.29 4.00 -7.66
CA GLY A 28 -57.35 3.28 -6.97
C GLY A 28 -56.87 2.12 -6.11
N GLN A 29 -56.30 2.44 -4.95
CA GLN A 29 -56.50 1.65 -3.74
C GLN A 29 -56.28 2.54 -2.52
N SER A 30 -57.40 3.02 -1.99
CA SER A 30 -57.50 3.70 -0.71
C SER A 30 -57.28 2.67 0.41
N GLU A 31 -56.08 2.59 0.97
CA GLU A 31 -55.91 2.08 2.32
C GLU A 31 -54.97 2.98 3.12
N ALA A 32 -55.44 3.32 4.32
CA ALA A 32 -54.85 4.27 5.24
C ALA A 32 -53.44 3.83 5.68
N PHE A 33 -52.41 4.38 5.03
CA PHE A 33 -51.06 4.36 5.58
C PHE A 33 -50.97 5.40 6.70
N LYS A 34 -50.93 4.87 7.93
CA LYS A 34 -50.56 5.60 9.14
C LYS A 34 -49.29 6.44 8.91
N ASP A 35 -49.42 7.73 9.23
CA ASP A 35 -48.36 8.70 9.48
C ASP A 35 -47.07 8.06 10.00
N ARG A 36 -46.12 7.79 9.09
CA ARG A 36 -44.71 7.83 9.46
C ARG A 36 -44.28 9.29 9.38
N LYS A 37 -44.35 9.97 10.52
CA LYS A 37 -43.71 11.26 10.75
C LYS A 37 -42.22 11.17 10.43
N ASN A 38 -41.85 11.50 9.19
CA ASN A 38 -40.61 12.20 8.92
C ASN A 38 -40.81 13.62 9.47
N GLY A 39 -40.02 13.99 10.48
CA GLY A 39 -40.21 15.21 11.27
C GLY A 39 -39.94 16.54 10.57
N ALA A 40 -40.36 16.72 9.30
CA ALA A 40 -40.23 17.99 8.57
C ALA A 40 -41.44 18.40 7.71
N ASP A 41 -42.43 17.53 7.43
CA ASP A 41 -43.48 17.80 6.41
C ASP A 41 -44.78 18.44 6.92
N SER A 42 -44.74 19.23 8.01
CA SER A 42 -45.94 19.99 8.45
C SER A 42 -46.03 21.42 7.91
N ARG A 43 -45.15 21.81 6.98
CA ARG A 43 -45.06 23.20 6.45
C ARG A 43 -44.84 23.30 4.95
N GLU A 44 -45.31 22.34 4.16
CA GLU A 44 -45.18 22.42 2.69
C GLU A 44 -45.84 23.66 2.05
N GLY A 45 -46.71 24.39 2.78
CA GLY A 45 -47.54 25.49 2.26
C GLY A 45 -47.12 26.93 2.60
N SER A 46 -45.99 27.18 3.27
CA SER A 46 -45.71 28.51 3.85
C SER A 46 -44.23 28.92 3.82
N CYS A 47 -43.95 30.20 3.57
CA CYS A 47 -42.67 30.84 3.83
C CYS A 47 -42.51 31.03 5.35
N ASP A 48 -41.91 30.06 6.01
CA ASP A 48 -41.64 30.06 7.46
C ASP A 48 -40.25 30.62 7.83
N ARG A 49 -39.54 31.14 6.83
CA ARG A 49 -38.21 31.74 6.96
C ARG A 49 -38.28 33.13 7.62
N SER A 50 -37.74 33.23 8.83
CA SER A 50 -37.69 34.48 9.61
C SER A 50 -36.84 35.59 8.98
N ASP A 51 -35.94 35.23 8.06
CA ASP A 51 -35.03 36.13 7.35
C ASP A 51 -35.62 36.71 6.04
N CYS A 52 -36.85 36.31 5.68
CA CYS A 52 -37.58 36.87 4.56
C CYS A 52 -38.40 38.11 4.95
N ALA A 53 -38.55 39.05 4.02
CA ALA A 53 -39.35 40.25 4.24
C ALA A 53 -40.84 39.93 4.49
N LEU A 54 -41.50 40.76 5.29
CA LEU A 54 -42.94 40.65 5.54
C LEU A 54 -43.74 40.92 4.25
N GLN A 55 -43.34 41.92 3.47
CA GLN A 55 -43.90 42.17 2.15
C GLN A 55 -43.29 41.21 1.13
N LYS A 56 -44.13 40.37 0.51
CA LYS A 56 -43.74 39.35 -0.47
C LYS A 56 -44.47 39.61 -1.79
N THR A 57 -43.76 39.39 -2.89
CA THR A 57 -44.28 39.52 -4.25
C THR A 57 -44.19 38.16 -4.96
N CYS A 58 -45.26 37.78 -5.66
CA CYS A 58 -45.31 36.56 -6.46
C CYS A 58 -44.38 36.70 -7.68
N SER A 59 -43.44 35.78 -7.84
CA SER A 59 -42.45 35.77 -8.92
C SER A 59 -43.02 35.32 -10.27
N LEU A 60 -44.18 34.65 -10.30
CA LEU A 60 -44.73 34.00 -11.50
C LEU A 60 -45.87 34.79 -12.17
N GLY A 61 -46.89 35.20 -11.41
CA GLY A 61 -48.04 35.91 -11.98
C GLY A 61 -48.89 35.11 -12.97
N ILE A 62 -48.85 33.77 -12.93
CA ILE A 62 -49.49 32.90 -13.93
C ILE A 62 -50.99 32.65 -13.73
N SER A 63 -51.51 32.89 -12.52
CA SER A 63 -52.94 32.77 -12.23
C SER A 63 -53.64 34.13 -12.41
N SER A 64 -54.85 34.14 -12.94
CA SER A 64 -55.72 35.33 -12.97
C SER A 64 -56.03 35.86 -11.56
N GLU A 65 -56.00 34.99 -10.55
CA GLU A 65 -56.21 35.31 -9.13
C GLU A 65 -54.87 35.49 -8.37
N CYS A 66 -53.78 35.78 -9.07
CA CYS A 66 -52.48 36.00 -8.44
C CYS A 66 -52.54 37.07 -7.34
N LEU A 67 -52.01 36.74 -6.16
CA LEU A 67 -51.99 37.65 -5.00
C LEU A 67 -51.05 38.86 -5.18
N LYS A 68 -50.28 38.92 -6.28
CA LYS A 68 -49.32 39.99 -6.60
C LYS A 68 -48.36 40.26 -5.45
N THR A 69 -48.53 41.38 -4.73
CA THR A 69 -47.71 41.78 -3.58
C THR A 69 -48.60 41.91 -2.35
N LEU A 70 -48.27 41.18 -1.29
CA LEU A 70 -48.98 41.27 -0.01
C LEU A 70 -48.00 41.27 1.17
N THR A 71 -48.39 41.93 2.26
CA THR A 71 -47.74 41.77 3.56
C THR A 71 -48.22 40.47 4.19
N ASP A 72 -47.39 39.43 4.14
CA ASP A 72 -47.72 38.11 4.67
C ASP A 72 -46.95 37.84 5.97
N ALA A 73 -47.50 38.35 7.07
CA ALA A 73 -47.02 38.09 8.42
C ALA A 73 -47.29 36.65 8.88
N SER A 74 -48.23 35.95 8.26
CA SER A 74 -48.58 34.56 8.59
C SER A 74 -47.66 33.53 7.94
N GLY A 75 -46.96 33.93 6.87
CA GLY A 75 -46.14 33.06 6.03
C GLY A 75 -46.94 32.08 5.16
N LYS A 76 -48.27 31.97 5.32
CA LYS A 76 -49.10 30.93 4.69
C LYS A 76 -49.53 31.24 3.25
N ASN A 77 -49.38 32.47 2.78
CA ASN A 77 -49.89 32.88 1.46
C ASN A 77 -48.86 32.69 0.34
N TYR A 78 -47.60 32.47 0.71
CA TYR A 78 -46.48 32.38 -0.22
C TYR A 78 -45.61 31.16 0.04
N PHE A 79 -45.25 30.48 -1.03
CA PHE A 79 -44.27 29.41 -1.07
C PHE A 79 -42.89 30.02 -1.33
N HIS A 80 -41.95 29.75 -0.43
CA HIS A 80 -40.56 30.20 -0.54
C HIS A 80 -39.81 29.41 -1.63
N ILE A 81 -39.08 30.11 -2.50
CA ILE A 81 -38.16 29.52 -3.48
C ILE A 81 -36.71 29.92 -3.16
N THR A 82 -36.43 31.22 -3.12
CA THR A 82 -35.15 31.79 -2.67
C THR A 82 -35.43 33.07 -1.90
N LYS A 83 -34.44 33.63 -1.19
CA LYS A 83 -34.59 34.94 -0.56
C LYS A 83 -34.78 36.01 -1.64
N GLY A 84 -36.03 36.47 -1.76
CA GLY A 84 -36.45 37.43 -2.78
C GLY A 84 -37.42 36.85 -3.82
N GLU A 85 -37.54 35.53 -3.91
CA GLU A 85 -38.43 34.85 -4.87
C GLU A 85 -39.44 33.96 -4.14
N HIS A 86 -40.71 34.27 -4.35
CA HIS A 86 -41.83 33.59 -3.68
C HIS A 86 -42.94 33.33 -4.68
N VAL A 87 -43.70 32.25 -4.50
CA VAL A 87 -44.87 31.94 -5.34
C VAL A 87 -46.12 32.01 -4.47
N CYS A 88 -47.11 32.83 -4.85
CA CYS A 88 -48.35 32.90 -4.07
C CYS A 88 -49.15 31.59 -4.20
N ALA A 89 -49.99 31.29 -3.21
CA ALA A 89 -50.76 30.04 -3.18
C ALA A 89 -51.61 29.81 -4.44
N MET A 90 -52.23 30.85 -4.99
CA MET A 90 -53.05 30.75 -6.21
C MET A 90 -52.20 30.31 -7.43
N CYS A 91 -51.01 30.91 -7.61
CA CYS A 91 -50.09 30.50 -8.68
C CYS A 91 -49.45 29.14 -8.41
N TYR A 92 -49.25 28.75 -7.15
CA TYR A 92 -48.70 27.45 -6.82
C TYR A 92 -49.70 26.33 -7.14
N ASP A 93 -50.98 26.56 -6.82
CA ASP A 93 -52.08 25.64 -7.11
C ASP A 93 -52.28 25.38 -8.60
N GLU A 94 -52.06 26.39 -9.47
CA GLU A 94 -52.06 26.22 -10.94
C GLU A 94 -51.12 25.12 -11.45
N ILE A 95 -50.05 24.82 -10.69
CA ILE A 95 -48.98 23.91 -11.10
C ILE A 95 -49.31 22.45 -10.79
N TRP A 96 -49.92 22.18 -9.63
CA TRP A 96 -50.02 20.81 -9.11
C TRP A 96 -51.45 20.31 -8.92
N LYS A 97 -52.45 21.19 -8.78
CA LYS A 97 -53.85 20.76 -8.65
C LYS A 97 -54.38 20.29 -10.00
N HIS A 98 -55.05 19.14 -9.98
CA HIS A 98 -55.77 18.63 -11.16
C HIS A 98 -56.74 19.69 -11.70
N SER A 99 -56.94 19.73 -13.02
CA SER A 99 -57.78 20.69 -13.79
C SER A 99 -57.27 22.13 -14.02
N HIS A 100 -56.04 22.46 -13.60
CA HIS A 100 -55.42 23.77 -13.83
C HIS A 100 -54.46 23.81 -15.03
N SER A 101 -54.13 25.01 -15.53
CA SER A 101 -53.51 25.20 -16.85
C SER A 101 -52.06 24.72 -16.97
N TYR A 102 -51.34 24.63 -15.84
CA TYR A 102 -49.93 24.19 -15.80
C TYR A 102 -49.74 22.76 -15.28
N ALA A 103 -50.82 22.10 -14.83
CA ALA A 103 -50.77 20.78 -14.25
C ALA A 103 -50.32 19.69 -15.24
N GLN A 104 -50.71 19.81 -16.51
CA GLN A 104 -50.28 18.85 -17.54
C GLN A 104 -48.77 18.99 -17.82
N GLN A 105 -48.28 20.22 -17.95
CA GLN A 105 -46.87 20.52 -18.21
C GLN A 105 -45.99 20.09 -17.03
N PHE A 106 -46.46 20.24 -15.80
CA PHE A 106 -45.79 19.68 -14.63
C PHE A 106 -45.70 18.15 -14.68
N ASN A 107 -46.79 17.47 -15.08
CA ASN A 107 -46.78 16.02 -15.24
C ASN A 107 -45.85 15.55 -16.37
N ASP A 108 -45.84 16.25 -17.51
CA ASP A 108 -44.96 15.93 -18.63
C ASP A 108 -43.48 16.12 -18.25
N TRP A 109 -43.17 17.23 -17.58
CA TRP A 109 -41.84 17.50 -17.00
C TRP A 109 -41.44 16.40 -16.01
N LYS A 110 -42.35 15.98 -15.13
CA LYS A 110 -42.13 14.93 -14.13
C LYS A 110 -41.76 13.60 -14.76
N VAL A 111 -42.37 13.25 -15.90
CA VAL A 111 -42.02 12.04 -16.66
C VAL A 111 -40.58 12.07 -17.16
N VAL A 112 -40.10 13.22 -17.66
CA VAL A 112 -38.71 13.38 -18.11
C VAL A 112 -37.76 13.36 -16.92
N TRP A 113 -38.09 14.11 -15.87
CA TRP A 113 -37.32 14.19 -14.64
C TRP A 113 -37.05 12.80 -14.03
N CYS A 114 -38.09 11.99 -13.84
CA CYS A 114 -37.97 10.66 -13.25
C CYS A 114 -37.11 9.67 -14.06
N LYS A 115 -36.87 9.92 -15.36
CA LYS A 115 -36.01 9.05 -16.17
C LYS A 115 -34.52 9.30 -15.90
N MET A 116 -34.15 10.54 -15.61
CA MET A 116 -32.78 11.04 -15.65
C MET A 116 -32.36 11.76 -14.34
N SER A 117 -33.15 11.62 -13.28
CA SER A 117 -32.95 12.23 -11.96
C SER A 117 -33.12 11.20 -10.84
N ARG A 118 -32.45 11.41 -9.70
CA ARG A 118 -32.72 10.68 -8.44
C ARG A 118 -33.55 11.48 -7.45
N CYS A 119 -33.58 12.80 -7.58
CA CYS A 119 -34.37 13.67 -6.71
C CYS A 119 -35.88 13.54 -6.97
N PHE A 120 -36.68 13.55 -5.91
CA PHE A 120 -38.14 13.51 -6.05
C PHE A 120 -38.65 14.80 -6.74
N PRO A 121 -39.46 14.69 -7.80
CA PRO A 121 -39.98 15.84 -8.54
C PRO A 121 -41.03 16.60 -7.71
N THR A 122 -40.69 17.82 -7.28
CA THR A 122 -41.60 18.71 -6.53
C THR A 122 -42.02 19.92 -7.38
N PRO A 123 -43.15 20.58 -7.07
CA PRO A 123 -43.52 21.82 -7.74
C PRO A 123 -42.45 22.91 -7.59
N ARG A 124 -41.69 22.94 -6.48
CA ARG A 124 -40.56 23.87 -6.30
C ARG A 124 -39.45 23.66 -7.32
N PHE A 125 -39.09 22.40 -7.62
CA PHE A 125 -38.14 22.11 -8.70
C PHE A 125 -38.68 22.57 -10.05
N PHE A 126 -39.95 22.32 -10.35
CA PHE A 126 -40.57 22.79 -11.59
C PHE A 126 -40.60 24.31 -11.70
N VAL A 127 -40.90 25.03 -10.61
CA VAL A 127 -40.83 26.49 -10.56
C VAL A 127 -39.42 26.97 -10.89
N GLN A 128 -38.41 26.42 -10.21
CA GLN A 128 -37.00 26.78 -10.41
C GLN A 128 -36.51 26.44 -11.82
N ASP A 129 -36.95 25.32 -12.39
CA ASP A 129 -36.46 24.80 -13.67
C ASP A 129 -37.23 25.33 -14.88
N GLN A 130 -38.52 25.64 -14.75
CA GLN A 130 -39.38 25.95 -15.91
C GLN A 130 -40.03 27.33 -15.84
N LEU A 131 -40.34 27.87 -14.66
CA LEU A 131 -41.26 29.00 -14.56
C LEU A 131 -40.61 30.32 -14.13
N LEU A 132 -39.55 30.28 -13.31
CA LEU A 132 -38.90 31.52 -12.86
C LEU A 132 -38.35 32.32 -14.06
N PRO A 133 -38.46 33.65 -14.04
CA PRO A 133 -37.84 34.50 -15.05
C PRO A 133 -36.32 34.45 -14.96
N TYR A 134 -35.62 34.77 -16.06
CA TYR A 134 -34.16 34.84 -16.05
C TYR A 134 -33.67 36.18 -15.51
N TRP A 135 -32.45 36.18 -14.98
CA TRP A 135 -31.74 37.39 -14.59
C TRP A 135 -30.45 37.51 -15.42
N LEU A 136 -30.41 38.50 -16.31
CA LEU A 136 -29.31 38.70 -17.26
C LEU A 136 -28.53 39.98 -16.97
N GLU A 137 -27.21 39.91 -17.15
CA GLU A 137 -26.30 41.04 -16.95
C GLU A 137 -26.22 41.86 -18.25
N CYS A 138 -26.53 43.16 -18.19
CA CYS A 138 -26.43 44.03 -19.36
C CYS A 138 -24.97 44.17 -19.80
N THR A 139 -24.71 43.94 -21.10
CA THR A 139 -23.36 44.04 -21.70
C THR A 139 -22.75 45.46 -21.71
N LEU A 140 -23.54 46.51 -21.45
CA LEU A 140 -23.07 47.90 -21.43
C LEU A 140 -22.82 48.43 -20.00
N CYS A 141 -23.78 48.22 -19.09
CA CYS A 141 -23.71 48.77 -17.73
C CYS A 141 -23.38 47.75 -16.63
N HIS A 142 -23.29 46.46 -16.96
CA HIS A 142 -23.00 45.36 -16.03
C HIS A 142 -24.00 45.19 -14.88
N LYS A 143 -25.18 45.81 -14.98
CA LYS A 143 -26.29 45.62 -14.04
C LYS A 143 -27.15 44.44 -14.48
N PHE A 144 -27.58 43.62 -13.51
CA PHE A 144 -28.55 42.55 -13.73
C PHE A 144 -29.96 43.11 -13.88
N ARG A 145 -30.71 42.50 -14.79
CA ARG A 145 -32.13 42.76 -15.04
C ARG A 145 -32.89 41.46 -15.05
N LYS A 146 -34.07 41.49 -14.44
CA LYS A 146 -35.09 40.48 -14.63
C LYS A 146 -35.61 40.57 -16.06
N THR A 147 -35.73 39.44 -16.76
CA THR A 147 -36.27 39.38 -18.11
C THR A 147 -37.78 39.09 -18.07
N ASP A 148 -38.50 39.57 -19.08
CA ASP A 148 -39.91 39.23 -19.31
C ASP A 148 -40.08 37.92 -20.10
N THR A 149 -39.16 36.97 -19.90
CA THR A 149 -39.19 35.68 -20.61
C THR A 149 -40.41 34.88 -20.18
N GLU A 150 -41.18 34.40 -21.16
CA GLU A 150 -42.35 33.56 -20.91
C GLU A 150 -41.98 32.26 -20.16
N PRO A 151 -42.90 31.73 -19.32
CA PRO A 151 -42.72 30.43 -18.69
C PRO A 151 -42.39 29.33 -19.71
N MET A 152 -41.55 28.37 -19.32
CA MET A 152 -41.12 27.21 -20.12
C MET A 152 -40.26 27.55 -21.37
N VAL A 153 -40.08 28.83 -21.73
CA VAL A 153 -39.17 29.24 -22.82
C VAL A 153 -37.74 29.30 -22.33
N VAL A 154 -36.85 28.52 -22.95
CA VAL A 154 -35.44 28.43 -22.60
C VAL A 154 -34.65 29.39 -23.47
N ILE A 155 -33.87 30.27 -22.84
CA ILE A 155 -33.01 31.23 -23.56
C ILE A 155 -31.77 30.53 -24.14
N SER A 156 -31.25 31.09 -25.22
CA SER A 156 -30.00 30.66 -25.86
C SER A 156 -28.78 31.36 -25.26
N VAL A 157 -27.59 30.85 -25.60
CA VAL A 157 -26.31 31.50 -25.28
C VAL A 157 -26.21 32.89 -25.94
N ASP A 158 -26.78 33.04 -27.14
CA ASP A 158 -26.78 34.31 -27.87
C ASP A 158 -27.68 35.36 -27.22
N ASP A 159 -28.81 34.94 -26.62
CA ASP A 159 -29.67 35.85 -25.85
C ASP A 159 -28.92 36.46 -24.67
N ILE A 160 -28.12 35.64 -23.96
CA ILE A 160 -27.28 36.09 -22.84
C ILE A 160 -26.16 37.01 -23.34
N LYS A 161 -25.44 36.57 -24.37
CA LYS A 161 -24.27 37.28 -24.92
C LYS A 161 -24.64 38.66 -25.47
N ASN A 162 -25.83 38.81 -26.04
CA ASN A 162 -26.28 40.05 -26.68
C ASN A 162 -27.19 40.91 -25.80
N PHE A 163 -27.48 40.48 -24.56
CA PHE A 163 -28.44 41.17 -23.69
C PHE A 163 -28.02 42.62 -23.38
N ARG A 164 -28.95 43.55 -23.57
CA ARG A 164 -28.85 44.96 -23.22
C ARG A 164 -30.14 45.41 -22.56
N CYS A 165 -30.03 46.16 -21.47
CA CYS A 165 -31.21 46.77 -20.86
C CYS A 165 -31.61 48.03 -21.62
N ASP A 166 -32.91 48.35 -21.60
CA ASP A 166 -33.46 49.51 -22.29
C ASP A 166 -32.87 50.84 -21.77
N ASP A 167 -32.66 50.92 -20.46
CA ASP A 167 -32.07 52.08 -19.81
C ASP A 167 -30.99 51.69 -18.77
N CYS A 168 -29.75 52.07 -19.08
CA CYS A 168 -28.59 51.84 -18.21
C CYS A 168 -28.55 52.77 -16.99
N SER A 169 -29.31 53.88 -17.00
CA SER A 169 -29.38 54.83 -15.89
C SER A 169 -30.13 54.26 -14.69
N VAL A 170 -31.14 53.41 -14.94
CA VAL A 170 -31.96 52.77 -13.90
C VAL A 170 -31.05 52.00 -12.92
N PRO A 171 -31.22 52.17 -11.59
CA PRO A 171 -30.48 51.40 -10.59
C PRO A 171 -30.63 49.89 -10.78
N GLU A 172 -29.68 49.11 -10.25
CA GLU A 172 -29.84 47.66 -10.19
C GLU A 172 -30.92 47.29 -9.17
N ASP A 173 -31.72 46.27 -9.46
CA ASP A 173 -32.72 45.78 -8.52
C ASP A 173 -32.04 45.29 -7.24
N LYS A 174 -32.54 45.72 -6.09
CA LYS A 174 -31.99 45.34 -4.79
C LYS A 174 -31.95 43.82 -4.60
N LEU A 175 -32.91 43.07 -5.16
CA LEU A 175 -32.91 41.62 -5.10
C LEU A 175 -31.68 41.00 -5.77
N ALA A 176 -31.25 41.55 -6.91
CA ALA A 176 -30.03 41.11 -7.58
C ALA A 176 -28.77 41.49 -6.79
N VAL A 177 -28.77 42.67 -6.16
CA VAL A 177 -27.68 43.08 -5.26
C VAL A 177 -27.59 42.15 -4.05
N ASP A 178 -28.71 41.81 -3.42
CA ASP A 178 -28.78 40.92 -2.27
C ASP A 178 -28.38 39.47 -2.62
N ALA A 179 -28.71 39.00 -3.83
CA ALA A 179 -28.35 37.67 -4.33
C ALA A 179 -26.84 37.45 -4.47
N ARG A 180 -26.04 38.52 -4.53
CA ARG A 180 -24.56 38.45 -4.55
C ARG A 180 -23.94 38.07 -3.21
N HIS A 181 -24.72 38.02 -2.13
CA HIS A 181 -24.16 37.69 -0.82
C HIS A 181 -23.73 36.21 -0.77
N PRO A 182 -22.53 35.84 -0.27
CA PRO A 182 -22.03 34.46 -0.33
C PRO A 182 -22.98 33.41 0.26
N HIS A 183 -23.64 33.74 1.37
CA HIS A 183 -24.58 32.84 2.05
C HIS A 183 -26.01 32.89 1.51
N TRP A 184 -26.30 33.72 0.50
CA TRP A 184 -27.66 33.85 -0.06
C TRP A 184 -28.21 32.52 -0.56
N ILE A 185 -27.35 31.67 -1.12
CA ILE A 185 -27.76 30.37 -1.68
C ILE A 185 -28.35 29.42 -0.64
N LEU A 186 -28.02 29.57 0.65
CA LEU A 186 -28.60 28.77 1.74
C LEU A 186 -30.10 29.06 1.94
N SER A 187 -30.60 30.13 1.32
CA SER A 187 -32.03 30.41 1.24
C SER A 187 -32.75 29.55 0.20
N ALA A 188 -32.07 28.98 -0.80
CA ALA A 188 -32.74 28.22 -1.85
C ALA A 188 -33.46 26.98 -1.29
N SER A 189 -34.71 26.77 -1.70
CA SER A 189 -35.51 25.62 -1.30
C SER A 189 -35.13 24.34 -2.02
N VAL A 190 -34.54 24.48 -3.20
CA VAL A 190 -34.07 23.40 -4.09
C VAL A 190 -32.78 23.85 -4.77
N ALA A 191 -31.90 22.90 -5.13
CA ALA A 191 -30.66 23.23 -5.83
C ALA A 191 -30.96 23.77 -7.25
N PRO A 192 -30.47 24.96 -7.63
CA PRO A 192 -30.61 25.49 -8.98
C PRO A 192 -29.70 24.72 -9.94
N LEU A 193 -30.32 24.00 -10.89
CA LEU A 193 -29.62 23.22 -11.90
C LEU A 193 -29.36 24.05 -13.16
N LEU A 194 -28.29 23.70 -13.90
CA LEU A 194 -27.95 24.33 -15.17
C LEU A 194 -28.79 23.75 -16.31
N GLN A 195 -29.32 24.61 -17.17
CA GLN A 195 -30.08 24.21 -18.35
C GLN A 195 -29.18 24.16 -19.57
N ASN A 196 -29.39 23.18 -20.46
CA ASN A 196 -28.64 23.05 -21.71
C ASN A 196 -27.10 23.15 -21.55
N SER A 197 -26.57 22.68 -20.41
CA SER A 197 -25.14 22.73 -20.17
C SER A 197 -24.39 21.88 -21.21
N PRO A 198 -23.32 22.40 -21.84
CA PRO A 198 -22.45 21.61 -22.74
C PRO A 198 -21.93 20.32 -22.11
N SER A 199 -21.86 20.24 -20.77
CA SER A 199 -21.46 19.01 -20.04
C SER A 199 -22.32 17.79 -20.37
N LEU A 200 -23.53 17.98 -20.90
CA LEU A 200 -24.37 16.90 -21.43
C LEU A 200 -23.64 16.04 -22.48
N HIS A 201 -22.70 16.61 -23.24
CA HIS A 201 -21.92 15.88 -24.24
C HIS A 201 -21.18 14.67 -23.65
N TYR A 202 -20.60 14.85 -22.46
CA TYR A 202 -19.82 13.80 -21.79
C TYR A 202 -20.66 13.00 -20.79
N LEU A 203 -21.65 13.63 -20.14
CA LEU A 203 -22.25 13.08 -18.92
C LEU A 203 -23.58 12.34 -19.14
N ARG A 204 -24.33 12.69 -20.20
CA ARG A 204 -25.73 12.24 -20.39
C ARG A 204 -25.93 10.72 -20.40
N ASP A 205 -24.93 9.98 -20.87
CA ASP A 205 -25.03 8.52 -21.06
C ASP A 205 -24.49 7.73 -19.86
N HIS A 206 -23.87 8.41 -18.89
CA HIS A 206 -23.14 7.77 -17.78
C HIS A 206 -23.60 8.22 -16.39
N TYR A 207 -24.26 9.39 -16.27
CA TYR A 207 -24.64 10.00 -14.99
C TYR A 207 -26.11 10.44 -14.96
N TYR A 208 -26.70 10.46 -13.77
CA TYR A 208 -27.96 11.18 -13.52
C TYR A 208 -27.67 12.68 -13.53
N LEU A 209 -28.50 13.46 -14.22
CA LEU A 209 -28.19 14.85 -14.54
C LEU A 209 -28.27 15.78 -13.32
N ASP A 210 -29.20 15.49 -12.41
CA ASP A 210 -29.34 16.21 -11.14
C ASP A 210 -28.12 16.05 -10.24
N GLU A 211 -27.51 14.86 -10.18
CA GLU A 211 -26.30 14.59 -9.38
C GLU A 211 -25.06 15.35 -9.89
N VAL A 212 -25.07 15.81 -11.15
CA VAL A 212 -23.96 16.56 -11.77
C VAL A 212 -24.30 18.04 -12.01
N GLY A 213 -25.40 18.52 -11.41
CA GLY A 213 -25.80 19.93 -11.44
C GLY A 213 -26.48 20.40 -12.73
N VAL A 214 -27.07 19.49 -13.50
CA VAL A 214 -27.71 19.78 -14.81
C VAL A 214 -29.19 19.40 -14.78
N SER A 215 -30.03 20.24 -15.37
CA SER A 215 -31.47 19.98 -15.48
C SER A 215 -31.75 18.78 -16.38
N PRO A 216 -32.47 17.76 -15.89
CA PRO A 216 -32.85 16.60 -16.70
C PRO A 216 -33.94 16.90 -17.75
N ALA A 217 -34.76 17.92 -17.51
CA ALA A 217 -35.92 18.23 -18.35
C ALA A 217 -35.61 19.19 -19.49
N VAL A 218 -34.58 20.04 -19.32
CA VAL A 218 -34.12 21.03 -20.30
C VAL A 218 -32.81 20.60 -20.93
N ALA A 219 -32.72 19.35 -21.36
CA ALA A 219 -31.55 18.80 -22.03
C ALA A 219 -31.76 18.81 -23.55
N THR A 220 -31.30 19.85 -24.23
CA THR A 220 -31.27 19.88 -25.70
C THR A 220 -30.12 18.99 -26.18
N TYR A 221 -30.47 17.83 -26.72
CA TYR A 221 -29.49 16.90 -27.29
C TYR A 221 -29.02 17.44 -28.64
N MET A 222 -27.94 18.23 -28.64
CA MET A 222 -27.22 18.58 -29.87
C MET A 222 -26.97 17.30 -30.68
N LYS A 223 -27.28 17.33 -31.98
CA LYS A 223 -26.82 16.30 -32.94
C LYS A 223 -25.30 16.19 -32.83
N GLU A 224 -24.74 15.00 -33.05
CA GLU A 224 -23.31 14.69 -32.91
C GLU A 224 -22.40 15.72 -33.61
N GLU A 225 -22.04 16.79 -32.91
CA GLU A 225 -21.01 17.71 -33.37
C GLU A 225 -19.67 17.00 -33.24
N LYS A 226 -18.93 16.92 -34.35
CA LYS A 226 -17.55 16.46 -34.33
C LYS A 226 -16.72 17.48 -33.57
N LEU A 227 -16.49 17.24 -32.29
CA LEU A 227 -15.61 18.07 -31.49
C LEU A 227 -14.15 17.91 -31.98
N PRO A 228 -13.40 19.01 -32.14
CA PRO A 228 -11.99 18.99 -32.53
C PRO A 228 -11.10 18.13 -31.62
N SER A 229 -11.49 17.99 -30.36
CA SER A 229 -10.72 17.30 -29.31
C SER A 229 -11.17 15.88 -29.00
N ALA A 230 -12.20 15.36 -29.67
CA ALA A 230 -12.83 14.07 -29.32
C ALA A 230 -11.86 12.88 -29.34
N SER A 231 -10.76 12.97 -30.10
CA SER A 231 -9.76 11.91 -30.23
C SER A 231 -8.73 11.86 -29.08
N PHE A 232 -8.67 12.89 -28.23
CA PHE A 232 -7.67 12.97 -27.16
C PHE A 232 -8.18 13.60 -25.84
N MET A 233 -9.41 14.10 -25.75
CA MET A 233 -9.99 14.66 -24.52
C MET A 233 -11.21 13.86 -24.05
N ALA A 234 -11.16 13.41 -22.80
CA ALA A 234 -12.23 12.76 -22.04
C ALA A 234 -12.10 13.16 -20.55
N PRO A 235 -12.53 14.38 -20.19
CA PRO A 235 -12.13 15.02 -18.92
C PRO A 235 -12.81 14.45 -17.68
N PHE A 236 -13.88 13.67 -17.84
CA PHE A 236 -14.63 13.10 -16.74
C PHE A 236 -14.37 11.61 -16.60
N HIS A 237 -14.24 11.15 -15.37
CA HIS A 237 -14.23 9.73 -15.08
C HIS A 237 -15.58 9.14 -15.49
N ILE A 238 -15.54 8.05 -16.25
CA ILE A 238 -16.71 7.21 -16.48
C ILE A 238 -16.58 6.04 -15.50
N PRO A 239 -17.63 5.71 -14.72
CA PRO A 239 -17.56 4.63 -13.76
C PRO A 239 -17.05 3.34 -14.41
N GLU A 240 -16.13 2.62 -13.72
CA GLU A 240 -15.46 1.38 -14.16
C GLU A 240 -14.22 1.58 -15.06
N GLU A 241 -13.91 2.81 -15.51
CA GLU A 241 -12.72 3.10 -16.33
C GLU A 241 -11.79 4.12 -15.67
N PRO A 242 -10.78 3.69 -14.88
CA PRO A 242 -9.80 4.60 -14.31
C PRO A 242 -8.91 5.17 -15.41
N MET A 243 -8.82 6.49 -15.49
CA MET A 243 -8.01 7.20 -16.48
C MET A 243 -7.34 8.41 -15.83
N ALA A 244 -6.09 8.68 -16.23
CA ALA A 244 -5.32 9.81 -15.72
C ALA A 244 -5.94 11.14 -16.18
N PHE A 245 -5.73 12.18 -15.36
CA PHE A 245 -6.20 13.54 -15.63
C PHE A 245 -7.72 13.66 -15.85
N CYS A 246 -8.49 12.76 -15.24
CA CYS A 246 -9.94 12.85 -15.15
C CYS A 246 -10.38 13.37 -13.78
N VAL A 247 -11.51 14.06 -13.74
CA VAL A 247 -12.22 14.41 -12.50
C VAL A 247 -13.55 13.67 -12.43
N ARG A 248 -14.01 13.32 -11.23
CA ARG A 248 -15.37 12.79 -11.08
C ARG A 248 -16.39 13.93 -11.24
N PRO A 249 -17.41 13.82 -12.11
CA PRO A 249 -18.37 14.91 -12.30
C PRO A 249 -19.36 15.09 -11.14
N ASP A 250 -19.54 14.07 -10.32
CA ASP A 250 -20.51 13.95 -9.22
C ASP A 250 -19.88 14.14 -7.83
N VAL A 251 -18.56 14.32 -7.74
CA VAL A 251 -17.86 14.46 -6.46
C VAL A 251 -16.78 15.54 -6.53
N MET A 252 -16.66 16.33 -5.47
CA MET A 252 -15.58 17.29 -5.32
C MET A 252 -14.26 16.57 -5.00
N GLU A 253 -13.20 16.92 -5.71
CA GLU A 253 -11.85 16.44 -5.42
C GLU A 253 -11.35 17.02 -4.09
N TYR A 254 -10.37 16.36 -3.47
CA TYR A 254 -9.86 16.76 -2.15
C TYR A 254 -9.39 18.23 -2.09
N ASP A 255 -8.69 18.70 -3.11
CA ASP A 255 -8.23 20.08 -3.20
C ASP A 255 -9.38 21.08 -3.39
N GLU A 256 -10.47 20.65 -4.04
CA GLU A 256 -11.68 21.45 -4.20
C GLU A 256 -12.38 21.62 -2.85
N LEU A 257 -12.50 20.55 -2.07
CA LEU A 257 -13.08 20.59 -0.72
C LEU A 257 -12.28 21.51 0.22
N LYS A 258 -10.95 21.51 0.11
CA LYS A 258 -10.09 22.44 0.86
C LYS A 258 -10.28 23.89 0.43
N ARG A 259 -10.43 24.14 -0.87
CA ARG A 259 -10.56 25.50 -1.41
C ARG A 259 -11.96 26.07 -1.16
N PHE A 260 -12.97 25.23 -1.26
CA PHE A 260 -14.38 25.61 -1.19
C PHE A 260 -15.15 24.77 -0.15
N PRO A 261 -14.76 24.85 1.14
CA PRO A 261 -15.37 24.04 2.19
C PRO A 261 -16.88 24.31 2.35
N GLN A 262 -17.36 25.48 1.93
CA GLN A 262 -18.77 25.83 1.99
C GLN A 262 -19.68 24.92 1.13
N TYR A 263 -19.13 24.17 0.17
CA TYR A 263 -19.88 23.25 -0.68
C TYR A 263 -19.83 21.80 -0.22
N SER A 264 -19.14 21.49 0.89
CA SER A 264 -18.98 20.09 1.32
C SER A 264 -20.32 19.43 1.67
N ALA A 265 -21.28 20.21 2.17
CA ALA A 265 -22.61 19.71 2.55
C ALA A 265 -23.57 19.62 1.35
N GLU A 266 -23.44 20.54 0.38
CA GLU A 266 -24.30 20.62 -0.80
C GLU A 266 -23.45 20.97 -2.04
N PRO A 267 -22.81 19.96 -2.65
CA PRO A 267 -21.81 20.18 -3.71
C PRO A 267 -22.43 20.39 -5.10
N ILE A 268 -23.72 20.07 -5.29
CA ILE A 268 -24.34 19.96 -6.62
C ILE A 268 -24.16 21.23 -7.46
N ILE A 269 -24.31 22.40 -6.82
CA ILE A 269 -24.18 23.68 -7.53
C ILE A 269 -22.73 23.94 -7.95
N TYR A 270 -21.76 23.65 -7.08
CA TYR A 270 -20.34 23.76 -7.42
C TYR A 270 -19.98 22.80 -8.56
N LEU A 271 -20.46 21.56 -8.49
CA LEU A 271 -20.20 20.53 -9.50
C LEU A 271 -20.74 20.95 -10.87
N GLY A 272 -21.97 21.47 -10.94
CA GLY A 272 -22.53 22.00 -12.18
C GLY A 272 -21.64 23.09 -12.81
N LEU A 273 -21.21 24.07 -12.01
CA LEU A 273 -20.32 25.15 -12.47
C LEU A 273 -18.95 24.64 -12.91
N ARG A 274 -18.34 23.74 -12.13
CA ARG A 274 -17.02 23.16 -12.44
C ARG A 274 -17.09 22.30 -13.71
N ASN A 275 -18.11 21.48 -13.84
CA ASN A 275 -18.31 20.61 -15.01
C ASN A 275 -18.53 21.44 -16.28
N LEU A 276 -19.28 22.55 -16.19
CA LEU A 276 -19.46 23.50 -17.28
C LEU A 276 -18.10 24.02 -17.79
N VAL A 277 -17.28 24.56 -16.90
CA VAL A 277 -15.99 25.18 -17.27
C VAL A 277 -15.03 24.15 -17.88
N ILE A 278 -14.89 22.97 -17.25
CA ILE A 278 -14.02 21.91 -17.76
C ILE A 278 -14.50 21.43 -19.14
N THR A 279 -15.81 21.32 -19.35
CA THR A 279 -16.36 20.90 -20.63
C THR A 279 -16.04 21.90 -21.74
N LEU A 280 -16.30 23.19 -21.51
CA LEU A 280 -16.04 24.24 -22.50
C LEU A 280 -14.57 24.25 -22.94
N TRP A 281 -13.64 24.13 -21.99
CA TRP A 281 -12.21 24.01 -22.29
C TRP A 281 -11.91 22.75 -23.09
N SER A 282 -12.43 21.60 -22.64
CA SER A 282 -12.12 20.31 -23.24
C SER A 282 -12.67 20.16 -24.65
N MET A 283 -13.78 20.84 -24.99
CA MET A 283 -14.35 20.86 -26.33
C MET A 283 -13.47 21.62 -27.34
N ASN A 284 -12.83 22.71 -26.92
CA ASN A 284 -11.96 23.52 -27.76
C ASN A 284 -10.66 23.95 -27.05
N PRO A 285 -9.70 23.03 -26.85
CA PRO A 285 -8.44 23.34 -26.17
C PRO A 285 -7.45 24.14 -27.05
N PHE A 286 -7.88 24.64 -28.21
CA PHE A 286 -7.06 25.42 -29.14
C PHE A 286 -7.17 26.92 -28.92
N GLU A 287 -8.21 27.36 -28.20
CA GLU A 287 -8.46 28.76 -27.91
C GLU A 287 -8.46 29.00 -26.41
N TYR A 288 -8.02 30.19 -26.02
CA TYR A 288 -8.06 30.59 -24.63
C TYR A 288 -9.52 30.71 -24.13
N LEU A 289 -9.90 29.88 -23.14
CA LEU A 289 -11.23 29.91 -22.54
C LEU A 289 -11.34 31.13 -21.62
N THR A 290 -12.15 32.10 -22.02
CA THR A 290 -12.43 33.31 -21.23
C THR A 290 -13.54 33.09 -20.20
N PHE A 291 -13.51 33.86 -19.11
CA PHE A 291 -14.59 33.86 -18.13
C PHE A 291 -15.95 34.25 -18.76
N ASP A 292 -15.97 35.23 -19.66
CA ASP A 292 -17.22 35.65 -20.31
C ASP A 292 -17.81 34.53 -21.19
N HIS A 293 -16.97 33.73 -21.84
CA HIS A 293 -17.45 32.55 -22.57
C HIS A 293 -18.14 31.55 -21.64
N CYS A 294 -17.58 31.27 -20.46
CA CYS A 294 -18.22 30.43 -19.44
C CYS A 294 -19.54 31.06 -18.93
N LYS A 295 -19.52 32.37 -18.64
CA LYS A 295 -20.69 33.12 -18.13
C LYS A 295 -21.86 33.10 -19.11
N ASN A 296 -21.58 33.15 -20.42
CA ASN A 296 -22.61 33.08 -21.46
C ASN A 296 -23.26 31.69 -21.57
N HIS A 297 -22.57 30.63 -21.16
CA HIS A 297 -23.11 29.27 -21.09
C HIS A 297 -23.73 28.91 -19.73
N LEU A 298 -23.71 29.85 -18.77
CA LEU A 298 -24.40 29.71 -17.49
C LEU A 298 -25.89 30.05 -17.67
N ILE A 299 -26.68 29.05 -18.05
CA ILE A 299 -28.14 29.16 -18.21
C ILE A 299 -28.80 28.56 -16.97
N SER A 300 -29.42 29.42 -16.16
CA SER A 300 -30.24 29.04 -15.00
C SER A 300 -31.27 30.14 -14.74
N ARG A 301 -32.46 29.75 -14.30
CA ARG A 301 -33.56 30.69 -14.00
C ARG A 301 -33.42 31.29 -12.59
N GLY A 302 -34.08 32.41 -12.38
CA GLY A 302 -34.17 33.08 -11.08
C GLY A 302 -32.89 33.79 -10.63
N LEU A 303 -32.95 34.36 -9.43
CA LEU A 303 -31.84 35.09 -8.80
C LEU A 303 -30.61 34.21 -8.58
N SER A 304 -30.79 32.89 -8.54
CA SER A 304 -29.70 31.90 -8.46
C SER A 304 -28.62 32.11 -9.51
N ARG A 305 -28.97 32.56 -10.73
CA ARG A 305 -28.00 32.87 -11.78
C ARG A 305 -27.06 34.02 -11.40
N VAL A 306 -27.55 35.02 -10.67
CA VAL A 306 -26.74 36.17 -10.21
C VAL A 306 -25.64 35.67 -9.27
N TRP A 307 -26.03 34.85 -8.28
CA TRP A 307 -25.10 34.22 -7.35
C TRP A 307 -24.13 33.27 -8.06
N GLN A 308 -24.64 32.37 -8.91
CA GLN A 308 -23.84 31.41 -9.68
C GLN A 308 -22.80 32.10 -10.56
N THR A 309 -23.10 33.27 -11.12
CA THR A 309 -22.13 34.04 -11.94
C THR A 309 -20.89 34.44 -11.12
N GLN A 310 -21.06 34.78 -9.85
CA GLN A 310 -19.94 35.12 -8.96
C GLN A 310 -19.13 33.90 -8.56
N GLU A 311 -19.80 32.81 -8.23
CA GLU A 311 -19.12 31.57 -7.87
C GLU A 311 -18.41 30.94 -9.07
N LEU A 312 -19.02 31.03 -10.27
CA LEU A 312 -18.38 30.62 -11.52
C LEU A 312 -17.04 31.32 -11.72
N LYS A 313 -16.91 32.59 -11.34
CA LYS A 313 -15.64 33.32 -11.43
C LYS A 313 -14.58 32.70 -10.52
N LYS A 314 -14.94 32.35 -9.29
CA LYS A 314 -14.02 31.70 -8.34
C LYS A 314 -13.62 30.30 -8.80
N VAL A 315 -14.56 29.53 -9.34
CA VAL A 315 -14.32 28.20 -9.93
C VAL A 315 -13.37 28.33 -11.12
N TYR A 316 -13.66 29.23 -12.05
CA TYR A 316 -12.82 29.51 -13.22
C TYR A 316 -11.39 29.88 -12.82
N ASP A 317 -11.21 30.78 -11.86
CA ASP A 317 -9.88 31.20 -11.39
C ASP A 317 -9.13 30.04 -10.73
N TYR A 318 -9.83 29.22 -9.94
CA TYR A 318 -9.26 28.03 -9.32
C TYR A 318 -8.78 27.01 -10.35
N LEU A 319 -9.58 26.71 -11.38
CA LEU A 319 -9.22 25.75 -12.42
C LEU A 319 -8.01 26.21 -13.26
N ASN A 320 -7.85 27.52 -13.47
CA ASN A 320 -6.64 28.09 -14.08
C ASN A 320 -5.42 27.89 -13.18
N VAL A 321 -5.52 28.21 -11.87
CA VAL A 321 -4.41 28.02 -10.91
C VAL A 321 -4.01 26.55 -10.80
N LYS A 322 -4.98 25.63 -10.85
CA LYS A 322 -4.74 24.18 -10.83
C LYS A 322 -4.31 23.59 -12.16
N CYS A 323 -4.17 24.42 -13.21
CA CYS A 323 -3.77 23.98 -14.55
C CYS A 323 -4.68 22.87 -15.11
N ILE A 324 -6.00 22.98 -14.87
CA ILE A 324 -7.02 22.08 -15.44
C ILE A 324 -7.52 22.62 -16.78
N ILE A 325 -7.58 23.94 -16.91
CA ILE A 325 -7.98 24.66 -18.13
C ILE A 325 -6.87 25.61 -18.59
N ASN A 326 -6.94 26.08 -19.84
CA ASN A 326 -6.02 27.05 -20.41
C ASN A 326 -4.54 26.62 -20.34
N ILE A 327 -4.29 25.33 -20.55
CA ILE A 327 -2.95 24.73 -20.51
C ILE A 327 -2.36 24.54 -21.92
N GLY A 328 -1.08 24.18 -21.95
CA GLY A 328 -0.34 23.91 -23.18
C GLY A 328 0.25 25.19 -23.80
N LEU A 329 0.24 25.25 -25.13
CA LEU A 329 0.94 26.24 -25.96
C LEU A 329 0.07 27.45 -26.36
N LEU A 330 -1.08 27.65 -25.73
CA LEU A 330 -1.99 28.77 -26.00
C LEU A 330 -1.33 30.15 -25.86
N SER A 331 -1.63 31.05 -26.79
CA SER A 331 -1.26 32.46 -26.67
C SER A 331 -2.00 33.13 -25.51
N ILE A 332 -1.25 33.85 -24.67
CA ILE A 332 -1.82 34.59 -23.54
C ILE A 332 -2.45 35.88 -24.08
N PRO A 333 -3.73 36.18 -23.80
CA PRO A 333 -4.34 37.45 -24.16
C PRO A 333 -3.55 38.65 -23.60
N ALA A 334 -3.27 39.65 -24.44
CA ALA A 334 -2.49 40.84 -24.07
C ALA A 334 -3.07 41.60 -22.85
N THR A 335 -4.39 41.55 -22.64
CA THR A 335 -5.06 42.14 -21.47
C THR A 335 -4.66 41.51 -20.14
N LEU A 336 -4.18 40.27 -20.14
CA LEU A 336 -3.66 39.57 -18.97
C LEU A 336 -2.17 39.85 -18.76
N GLU A 337 -1.40 40.06 -19.83
CA GLU A 337 0.02 40.44 -19.74
C GLU A 337 0.23 41.81 -19.08
N VAL A 338 -0.67 42.76 -19.33
CA VAL A 338 -0.60 44.13 -18.76
C VAL A 338 -1.04 44.19 -17.29
N ARG A 339 -1.73 43.15 -16.78
CA ARG A 339 -2.16 43.04 -15.36
C ARG A 339 -1.05 42.62 -14.39
N GLY A 340 0.22 42.63 -14.82
CA GLY A 340 1.35 42.61 -13.90
C GLY A 340 1.25 43.80 -12.94
N LYS A 341 0.60 43.62 -11.78
CA LYS A 341 0.58 44.62 -10.71
C LYS A 341 2.04 44.98 -10.42
N ARG A 342 2.36 46.27 -10.26
CA ARG A 342 3.71 46.74 -9.86
C ARG A 342 4.23 46.08 -8.56
N SER A 343 3.37 45.37 -7.82
CA SER A 343 3.66 44.59 -6.61
C SER A 343 3.57 43.06 -6.79
N ALA A 344 3.55 42.52 -8.02
CA ALA A 344 3.44 41.08 -8.24
C ALA A 344 4.69 40.36 -7.71
N PRO A 345 4.55 39.22 -6.99
CA PRO A 345 5.67 38.48 -6.46
C PRO A 345 6.59 38.00 -7.59
N SER A 346 7.90 38.07 -7.35
CA SER A 346 8.92 37.55 -8.24
C SER A 346 9.28 36.12 -7.89
N VAL A 347 9.34 35.23 -8.88
CA VAL A 347 9.68 33.83 -8.71
C VAL A 347 10.94 33.51 -9.51
N ILE A 348 11.91 32.85 -8.87
CA ILE A 348 13.06 32.25 -9.54
C ILE A 348 12.79 30.76 -9.72
N ILE A 349 12.94 30.25 -10.94
CA ILE A 349 12.83 28.84 -11.29
C ILE A 349 14.22 28.33 -11.64
N ILE A 350 14.65 27.24 -11.00
CA ILE A 350 15.94 26.60 -11.25
C ILE A 350 15.70 25.39 -12.16
N GLY A 351 16.32 25.40 -13.33
CA GLY A 351 16.17 24.41 -14.40
C GLY A 351 15.12 24.79 -15.44
N ALA A 352 15.50 24.73 -16.71
CA ALA A 352 14.69 24.96 -17.91
C ALA A 352 14.35 23.66 -18.65
N GLY A 353 14.18 22.56 -17.90
CA GLY A 353 13.53 21.35 -18.41
C GLY A 353 12.01 21.50 -18.48
N ILE A 354 11.30 20.43 -18.88
CA ILE A 354 9.83 20.44 -19.04
C ILE A 354 9.08 20.97 -17.81
N SER A 355 9.51 20.60 -16.59
CA SER A 355 8.87 21.04 -15.34
C SER A 355 9.04 22.56 -15.13
N GLY A 356 10.26 23.05 -15.28
CA GLY A 356 10.59 24.47 -15.10
C GLY A 356 9.92 25.35 -16.16
N LEU A 357 9.94 24.92 -17.43
CA LEU A 357 9.27 25.62 -18.53
C LEU A 357 7.75 25.67 -18.36
N ALA A 358 7.13 24.56 -17.96
CA ALA A 358 5.70 24.50 -17.68
C ALA A 358 5.32 25.45 -16.53
N ALA A 359 6.05 25.41 -15.42
CA ALA A 359 5.84 26.31 -14.28
C ALA A 359 6.04 27.78 -14.68
N ALA A 360 7.12 28.09 -15.41
CA ALA A 360 7.41 29.45 -15.87
C ALA A 360 6.28 30.02 -16.71
N ARG A 361 5.77 29.22 -17.65
CA ARG A 361 4.66 29.60 -18.52
C ARG A 361 3.39 29.89 -17.72
N GLN A 362 3.02 28.99 -16.81
CA GLN A 362 1.81 29.14 -16.00
C GLN A 362 1.90 30.31 -15.02
N LEU A 363 3.03 30.52 -14.35
CA LEU A 363 3.22 31.63 -13.42
C LEU A 363 3.22 32.98 -14.14
N ARG A 364 3.81 33.06 -15.33
CA ARG A 364 3.71 34.26 -16.20
C ARG A 364 2.26 34.54 -16.57
N TYR A 365 1.51 33.50 -16.94
CA TYR A 365 0.10 33.60 -17.25
C TYR A 365 -0.75 34.09 -16.05
N LEU A 366 -0.38 33.71 -14.83
CA LEU A 366 -0.96 34.23 -13.59
C LEU A 366 -0.48 35.65 -13.20
N GLY A 367 0.29 36.31 -14.07
CA GLY A 367 0.76 37.69 -13.90
C GLY A 367 1.98 37.86 -13.00
N MET A 368 2.73 36.77 -12.73
CA MET A 368 3.93 36.82 -11.90
C MET A 368 5.19 37.15 -12.70
N LYS A 369 6.16 37.82 -12.07
CA LYS A 369 7.48 38.05 -12.66
C LYS A 369 8.34 36.79 -12.48
N VAL A 370 8.67 36.11 -13.57
CA VAL A 370 9.45 34.86 -13.53
C VAL A 370 10.86 35.10 -14.07
N THR A 371 11.88 34.64 -13.33
CA THR A 371 13.27 34.52 -13.80
C THR A 371 13.65 33.04 -13.80
N MET A 372 14.24 32.55 -14.87
CA MET A 372 14.61 31.14 -15.00
C MET A 372 16.14 31.03 -15.08
N LEU A 373 16.73 30.13 -14.28
CA LEU A 373 18.15 29.87 -14.23
C LEU A 373 18.41 28.44 -14.69
N GLU A 374 19.03 28.27 -15.86
CA GLU A 374 19.43 26.97 -16.39
C GLU A 374 20.95 26.82 -16.26
N ALA A 375 21.40 25.63 -15.90
CA ALA A 375 22.82 25.34 -15.72
C ALA A 375 23.53 25.11 -17.06
N LYS A 376 22.83 24.52 -18.04
CA LYS A 376 23.32 24.33 -19.40
C LYS A 376 23.17 25.61 -20.23
N ASP A 377 23.85 25.65 -21.36
CA ASP A 377 23.73 26.69 -22.38
C ASP A 377 22.46 26.56 -23.25
N HIS A 378 21.69 25.49 -23.05
CA HIS A 378 20.45 25.23 -23.77
C HIS A 378 19.31 24.78 -22.81
N PRO A 379 18.04 25.10 -23.14
CA PRO A 379 16.89 24.59 -22.41
C PRO A 379 16.56 23.13 -22.79
N GLY A 380 15.53 22.55 -22.17
CA GLY A 380 15.00 21.22 -22.50
C GLY A 380 15.40 20.13 -21.49
N GLY A 381 16.54 20.29 -20.82
CA GLY A 381 17.01 19.37 -19.77
C GLY A 381 17.26 17.96 -20.32
N ARG A 382 16.32 17.04 -20.06
CA ARG A 382 16.33 15.64 -20.55
C ARG A 382 15.55 15.45 -21.86
N MET A 383 14.92 16.50 -22.38
CA MET A 383 14.29 16.50 -23.69
C MET A 383 15.22 17.21 -24.65
N GLN A 384 16.00 16.43 -25.40
CA GLN A 384 16.99 16.93 -26.34
C GLN A 384 16.90 16.10 -27.61
N ASP A 385 16.72 16.77 -28.74
CA ASP A 385 16.62 16.14 -30.04
C ASP A 385 17.89 16.42 -30.84
N ASP A 386 18.43 15.39 -31.47
CA ASP A 386 19.44 15.52 -32.53
C ASP A 386 18.74 15.63 -33.88
N LEU A 387 19.10 16.67 -34.64
CA LEU A 387 18.57 16.98 -35.96
C LEU A 387 19.59 16.66 -37.08
N SER A 388 20.76 16.13 -36.76
CA SER A 388 21.88 15.90 -37.69
C SER A 388 21.53 14.99 -38.87
N LEU A 389 20.54 14.09 -38.68
CA LEU A 389 20.08 13.13 -39.69
C LEU A 389 18.93 13.66 -40.58
N GLY A 390 18.56 14.94 -40.46
CA GLY A 390 17.43 15.53 -41.20
C GLY A 390 16.04 15.13 -40.67
N ILE A 391 16.00 14.30 -39.62
CA ILE A 391 14.82 13.95 -38.84
C ILE A 391 15.14 14.12 -37.34
N PRO A 392 14.17 14.52 -36.50
CA PRO A 392 14.40 14.61 -35.06
C PRO A 392 14.51 13.24 -34.42
N VAL A 393 15.68 12.97 -33.83
CA VAL A 393 15.95 11.78 -33.01
C VAL A 393 16.13 12.23 -31.57
N GLY A 394 15.24 11.81 -30.69
CA GLY A 394 15.33 12.17 -29.28
C GLY A 394 16.51 11.46 -28.62
N CYS A 395 17.51 12.22 -28.17
CA CYS A 395 18.56 11.75 -27.27
C CYS A 395 18.05 11.53 -25.83
N GLY A 396 16.79 11.89 -25.57
CA GLY A 396 16.08 11.68 -24.33
C GLY A 396 14.63 11.23 -24.54
N ALA A 397 13.67 11.96 -23.99
CA ALA A 397 12.26 11.56 -24.09
C ALA A 397 11.66 11.81 -25.49
N GLN A 398 11.17 10.74 -26.13
CA GLN A 398 10.49 10.82 -27.44
C GLN A 398 9.17 10.02 -27.51
N LEU A 399 8.85 9.22 -26.49
CA LEU A 399 7.62 8.41 -26.42
C LEU A 399 6.57 9.07 -25.53
N ILE A 400 5.31 9.04 -25.99
CA ILE A 400 4.15 9.49 -25.23
C ILE A 400 3.38 8.25 -24.76
N THR A 401 3.37 8.00 -23.46
CA THR A 401 2.62 6.89 -22.85
C THR A 401 1.25 7.37 -22.42
N GLY A 402 0.20 6.85 -23.06
CA GLY A 402 -1.19 7.28 -22.84
C GLY A 402 -1.52 8.55 -23.59
N ILE A 403 -2.58 8.49 -24.41
CA ILE A 403 -2.97 9.60 -25.31
C ILE A 403 -4.06 10.47 -24.69
N MET A 404 -5.07 9.84 -24.10
CA MET A 404 -6.24 10.55 -23.56
C MET A 404 -5.86 11.46 -22.42
N ASN A 405 -6.34 12.71 -22.47
CA ASN A 405 -6.10 13.81 -21.52
C ASN A 405 -4.63 14.20 -21.31
N ASN A 406 -3.70 13.65 -22.09
CA ASN A 406 -2.28 13.89 -21.87
C ASN A 406 -1.91 15.32 -22.29
N PRO A 407 -1.33 16.15 -21.39
CA PRO A 407 -0.96 17.52 -21.73
C PRO A 407 0.02 17.64 -22.91
N ILE A 408 0.87 16.64 -23.12
CA ILE A 408 1.78 16.60 -24.28
C ILE A 408 0.97 16.47 -25.57
N VAL A 409 -0.04 15.60 -25.59
CA VAL A 409 -0.91 15.40 -26.76
C VAL A 409 -1.70 16.67 -27.06
N ILE A 410 -2.22 17.35 -26.03
CA ILE A 410 -2.87 18.66 -26.19
C ILE A 410 -1.90 19.64 -26.88
N MET A 411 -0.64 19.72 -26.42
CA MET A 411 0.37 20.58 -27.03
C MET A 411 0.74 20.17 -28.45
N CYS A 412 0.80 18.87 -28.77
CA CYS A 412 1.01 18.38 -30.12
C CYS A 412 -0.11 18.90 -31.06
N HIS A 413 -1.37 18.76 -30.65
CA HIS A 413 -2.51 19.27 -31.42
C HIS A 413 -2.48 20.79 -31.55
N GLN A 414 -2.20 21.53 -30.47
CA GLN A 414 -2.08 23.00 -30.51
C GLN A 414 -0.95 23.49 -31.42
N ALA A 415 0.17 22.75 -31.49
CA ALA A 415 1.30 23.06 -32.37
C ALA A 415 1.17 22.46 -33.78
N ASN A 416 0.10 21.72 -34.07
CA ASN A 416 -0.06 20.94 -35.30
C ASN A 416 1.11 19.97 -35.57
N ILE A 417 1.61 19.32 -34.52
CA ILE A 417 2.66 18.29 -34.56
C ILE A 417 2.00 16.91 -34.57
N ALA A 418 2.25 16.15 -35.63
CA ALA A 418 1.78 14.77 -35.73
C ALA A 418 2.59 13.84 -34.81
N TYR A 419 1.90 12.86 -34.22
CA TYR A 419 2.51 11.75 -33.49
C TYR A 419 1.97 10.43 -34.03
N ARG A 420 2.79 9.38 -33.96
CA ARG A 420 2.44 8.06 -34.50
C ARG A 420 2.17 7.09 -33.34
N PRO A 421 1.02 6.39 -33.33
CA PRO A 421 0.81 5.32 -32.37
C PRO A 421 1.78 4.18 -32.64
N LEU A 422 2.41 3.65 -31.59
CA LEU A 422 3.18 2.42 -31.68
C LEU A 422 2.23 1.24 -31.91
N HIS A 423 2.62 0.34 -32.82
CA HIS A 423 1.90 -0.90 -33.04
C HIS A 423 2.26 -1.89 -31.91
N ARG A 424 1.33 -2.81 -31.60
CA ARG A 424 1.55 -3.83 -30.57
C ARG A 424 2.54 -4.90 -30.99
N GLU A 425 2.83 -5.02 -32.27
CA GLU A 425 3.78 -5.99 -32.81
C GLU A 425 5.22 -5.52 -32.54
N CYS A 426 5.90 -6.20 -31.62
CA CYS A 426 7.31 -6.03 -31.32
C CYS A 426 7.98 -7.40 -31.29
N ALA A 427 8.40 -7.89 -32.46
CA ALA A 427 8.96 -9.23 -32.60
C ALA A 427 10.27 -9.40 -31.83
N MET A 428 10.37 -10.43 -30.99
CA MET A 428 11.64 -10.85 -30.39
C MET A 428 12.54 -11.53 -31.43
N MET A 429 13.80 -11.11 -31.51
CA MET A 429 14.79 -11.64 -32.44
C MET A 429 15.90 -12.38 -31.69
N ASP A 430 16.26 -13.57 -32.19
CA ASP A 430 17.42 -14.30 -31.73
C ASP A 430 18.70 -13.63 -32.25
N SER A 431 19.58 -13.22 -31.33
CA SER A 431 20.79 -12.47 -31.66
C SER A 431 21.85 -13.30 -32.40
N ALA A 432 21.86 -14.62 -32.22
CA ALA A 432 22.84 -15.52 -32.85
C ALA A 432 22.36 -15.98 -34.23
N LEU A 433 21.07 -16.26 -34.38
CA LEU A 433 20.46 -16.79 -35.60
C LEU A 433 19.92 -15.70 -36.51
N GLY A 434 19.69 -14.49 -35.99
CA GLY A 434 19.05 -13.39 -36.73
C GLY A 434 17.60 -13.68 -37.14
N LYS A 435 16.96 -14.67 -36.50
CA LYS A 435 15.60 -15.11 -36.82
C LYS A 435 14.61 -14.56 -35.81
N VAL A 436 13.40 -14.25 -36.31
CA VAL A 436 12.26 -13.93 -35.46
C VAL A 436 11.86 -15.17 -34.67
N MET A 437 11.68 -14.99 -33.36
CA MET A 437 11.26 -16.05 -32.46
C MET A 437 9.86 -16.56 -32.79
N ASN A 438 9.60 -17.82 -32.48
CA ASN A 438 8.27 -18.38 -32.64
C ASN A 438 7.29 -17.69 -31.68
N HIS A 439 6.21 -17.12 -32.22
CA HIS A 439 5.17 -16.41 -31.46
C HIS A 439 4.58 -17.24 -30.31
N LYS A 440 4.51 -18.57 -30.43
CA LYS A 440 4.03 -19.43 -29.33
C LYS A 440 4.98 -19.40 -28.14
N VAL A 441 6.28 -19.41 -28.39
CA VAL A 441 7.31 -19.38 -27.33
C VAL A 441 7.32 -18.03 -26.65
N ASP A 442 7.23 -16.94 -27.42
CA ASP A 442 7.12 -15.57 -26.92
C ASP A 442 5.91 -15.43 -25.97
N LYS A 443 4.73 -15.89 -26.40
CA LYS A 443 3.52 -15.86 -25.58
C LYS A 443 3.63 -16.68 -24.28
N ILE A 444 4.24 -17.87 -24.33
CA ILE A 444 4.45 -18.70 -23.14
C ILE A 444 5.39 -17.97 -22.14
N ALA A 445 6.45 -17.36 -22.63
CA ALA A 445 7.38 -16.61 -21.80
C ALA A 445 6.71 -15.38 -21.15
N ASP A 446 5.89 -14.64 -21.90
CA ASP A 446 5.09 -13.52 -21.39
C ASP A 446 4.10 -13.98 -20.30
N GLU A 447 3.39 -15.08 -20.52
CA GLU A 447 2.48 -15.65 -19.51
C GLU A 447 3.22 -16.03 -18.21
N HIS A 448 4.35 -16.73 -18.32
CA HIS A 448 5.16 -17.07 -17.14
C HIS A 448 5.72 -15.84 -16.42
N TRP A 449 6.20 -14.84 -17.17
CA TRP A 449 6.70 -13.59 -16.63
C TRP A 449 5.62 -12.87 -15.82
N ASN A 450 4.41 -12.76 -16.38
CA ASN A 450 3.28 -12.13 -15.70
C ASN A 450 2.81 -12.95 -14.47
N CYS A 451 2.81 -14.29 -14.53
CA CYS A 451 2.51 -15.12 -13.36
C CYS A 451 3.50 -14.89 -12.19
N ILE A 452 4.80 -14.71 -12.49
CA ILE A 452 5.79 -14.37 -11.45
C ILE A 452 5.45 -13.01 -10.83
N HIS A 453 5.10 -12.02 -11.63
CA HIS A 453 4.67 -10.71 -11.14
C HIS A 453 3.41 -10.79 -10.27
N ASP A 454 2.43 -11.61 -10.64
CA ASP A 454 1.21 -11.84 -9.84
C ASP A 454 1.54 -12.46 -8.48
N ILE A 455 2.42 -13.46 -8.45
CA ILE A 455 2.89 -14.10 -7.22
C ILE A 455 3.62 -13.08 -6.34
N LEU A 456 4.50 -12.25 -6.92
CA LEU A 456 5.20 -11.19 -6.19
C LEU A 456 4.23 -10.13 -5.65
N GLY A 457 3.21 -9.76 -6.41
CA GLY A 457 2.15 -8.86 -5.98
C GLY A 457 1.37 -9.43 -4.79
N HIS A 458 1.04 -10.72 -4.85
CA HIS A 458 0.37 -11.43 -3.77
C HIS A 458 1.24 -11.52 -2.51
N TRP A 459 2.51 -11.88 -2.67
CA TRP A 459 3.49 -11.94 -1.57
C TRP A 459 3.60 -10.58 -0.86
N ARG A 460 3.78 -9.47 -1.60
CA ARG A 460 3.85 -8.11 -1.04
C ARG A 460 2.62 -7.72 -0.22
N SER A 461 1.45 -8.23 -0.57
CA SER A 461 0.20 -7.93 0.17
C SER A 461 0.08 -8.65 1.51
N ARG A 462 0.75 -9.81 1.66
CA ARG A 462 0.66 -10.68 2.83
C ARG A 462 1.88 -10.56 3.75
N SER A 463 3.05 -10.26 3.20
CA SER A 463 4.28 -10.05 3.93
C SER A 463 4.35 -8.60 4.40
N LYS A 464 4.09 -8.36 5.70
CA LYS A 464 4.28 -7.04 6.32
C LYS A 464 5.61 -7.03 7.06
N GLY A 465 6.59 -6.33 6.49
CA GLY A 465 7.93 -6.16 7.05
C GLY A 465 8.77 -5.29 6.13
N PRO A 466 9.93 -4.78 6.58
CA PRO A 466 10.89 -4.15 5.68
C PRO A 466 11.37 -5.18 4.64
N ASP A 467 11.68 -4.72 3.43
CA ASP A 467 12.37 -5.55 2.45
C ASP A 467 13.74 -5.94 3.05
N HIS A 468 13.89 -7.22 3.37
CA HIS A 468 15.19 -7.78 3.71
C HIS A 468 15.85 -8.23 2.42
N SER A 469 17.13 -7.90 2.26
CA SER A 469 17.91 -8.43 1.16
C SER A 469 17.94 -9.95 1.25
N LEU A 470 17.92 -10.66 0.12
CA LEU A 470 18.30 -12.08 0.09
C LEU A 470 19.74 -12.29 0.62
N LEU A 471 20.54 -11.22 0.66
CA LEU A 471 21.87 -11.18 1.26
C LEU A 471 21.89 -10.88 2.77
N ASP A 472 20.75 -10.62 3.41
CA ASP A 472 20.69 -10.42 4.86
C ASP A 472 20.63 -11.77 5.58
N TYR A 473 21.32 -11.89 6.71
CA TYR A 473 21.34 -13.12 7.51
C TYR A 473 19.92 -13.43 8.01
N ASN A 474 19.43 -14.63 7.73
CA ASN A 474 18.12 -15.06 8.18
C ASN A 474 18.17 -15.44 9.66
N ARG A 475 17.70 -14.52 10.52
CA ARG A 475 17.63 -14.72 11.99
C ARG A 475 16.49 -15.64 12.44
N SER A 476 15.70 -16.19 11.51
CA SER A 476 14.60 -17.09 11.85
C SER A 476 15.14 -18.29 12.62
N GLN A 477 14.56 -18.52 13.80
CA GLN A 477 14.73 -19.77 14.51
C GLN A 477 13.74 -20.80 13.96
N LEU A 478 14.03 -22.09 14.15
CA LEU A 478 13.17 -23.16 13.64
C LEU A 478 12.04 -23.53 14.61
N PHE A 479 12.19 -23.17 15.89
CA PHE A 479 11.17 -23.46 16.89
C PHE A 479 9.95 -22.54 16.81
N THR A 480 8.83 -23.07 17.30
CA THR A 480 7.62 -22.29 17.57
C THR A 480 7.30 -22.36 19.06
N GLU A 481 7.23 -21.21 19.72
CA GLU A 481 6.76 -21.09 21.10
C GLU A 481 5.26 -21.40 21.18
N ARG A 482 4.88 -22.28 22.11
CA ARG A 482 3.48 -22.58 22.40
C ARG A 482 3.17 -22.27 23.86
N VAL A 483 2.21 -21.38 24.10
CA VAL A 483 1.71 -21.10 25.44
C VAL A 483 0.55 -22.06 25.73
N LEU A 484 0.71 -22.91 26.74
CA LEU A 484 -0.30 -23.86 27.19
C LEU A 484 -1.39 -23.17 28.04
N GLU A 485 -2.54 -23.82 28.24
CA GLU A 485 -3.67 -23.26 29.01
C GLU A 485 -3.30 -22.89 30.46
N ASN A 486 -2.32 -23.60 31.04
CA ASN A 486 -1.79 -23.33 32.38
C ASN A 486 -0.70 -22.24 32.40
N GLY A 487 -0.43 -21.60 31.26
CA GLY A 487 0.59 -20.56 31.08
C GLY A 487 2.01 -21.07 30.86
N GLN A 488 2.26 -22.38 30.87
CA GLN A 488 3.60 -22.92 30.57
C GLN A 488 3.99 -22.63 29.12
N LEU A 489 5.28 -22.34 28.90
CA LEU A 489 5.84 -22.27 27.56
C LEU A 489 6.32 -23.65 27.14
N GLU A 490 6.02 -24.03 25.91
CA GLU A 490 6.39 -25.31 25.32
C GLU A 490 7.20 -25.09 24.03
N TYR A 491 8.30 -25.83 23.90
CA TYR A 491 9.20 -25.80 22.75
C TYR A 491 9.48 -27.23 22.25
N ASP A 492 9.56 -27.43 20.94
CA ASP A 492 10.06 -28.68 20.37
C ASP A 492 11.59 -28.69 20.35
N LEU A 493 12.15 -29.86 20.67
CA LEU A 493 13.58 -30.15 20.65
C LEU A 493 13.89 -31.20 19.60
N LEU A 494 15.11 -31.16 19.07
CA LEU A 494 15.72 -32.24 18.32
C LEU A 494 17.07 -32.57 18.94
N ALA A 495 17.33 -33.85 19.17
CA ALA A 495 18.66 -34.33 19.49
C ALA A 495 19.15 -35.30 18.42
N VAL A 496 20.45 -35.29 18.10
CA VAL A 496 21.05 -36.17 17.09
C VAL A 496 22.07 -37.10 17.72
N THR A 497 22.16 -38.32 17.21
CA THR A 497 23.09 -39.33 17.71
C THR A 497 24.43 -39.28 16.97
N ASP A 498 25.49 -39.55 17.71
CA ASP A 498 26.67 -40.17 17.17
C ASP A 498 26.62 -41.67 17.54
N LEU A 499 26.75 -42.53 16.53
CA LEU A 499 26.70 -43.99 16.68
C LEU A 499 28.09 -44.61 16.58
N ASP A 500 29.15 -43.81 16.49
CA ASP A 500 30.52 -44.26 16.29
C ASP A 500 30.59 -45.28 15.13
N HIS A 501 31.19 -46.45 15.40
CA HIS A 501 31.31 -47.54 14.46
C HIS A 501 29.96 -48.19 14.07
N ASP A 502 28.92 -48.05 14.89
CA ASP A 502 27.58 -48.62 14.64
C ASP A 502 26.76 -47.77 13.65
N SER A 503 27.30 -46.61 13.22
CA SER A 503 26.74 -45.81 12.12
C SER A 503 26.67 -46.59 10.81
N LYS A 504 27.52 -47.60 10.61
CA LYS A 504 27.65 -48.34 9.34
C LYS A 504 26.50 -49.33 9.13
N VAL A 505 25.61 -49.02 8.18
CA VAL A 505 24.50 -49.91 7.77
C VAL A 505 24.92 -50.92 6.70
N SER A 506 25.77 -50.47 5.77
CA SER A 506 26.32 -51.32 4.71
C SER A 506 27.68 -50.77 4.25
N ASN A 507 28.33 -51.45 3.31
CA ASN A 507 29.61 -50.96 2.75
C ASN A 507 29.52 -49.62 2.00
N LYS A 508 28.30 -49.13 1.73
CA LYS A 508 28.08 -47.86 1.02
C LYS A 508 27.17 -46.90 1.78
N LYS A 509 26.71 -47.25 2.99
CA LYS A 509 25.69 -46.46 3.69
C LYS A 509 25.98 -46.39 5.18
N TRP A 510 25.98 -45.16 5.69
CA TRP A 510 26.07 -44.84 7.11
C TRP A 510 24.85 -44.05 7.53
N GLN A 511 24.50 -44.11 8.82
CA GLN A 511 23.34 -43.43 9.36
C GLN A 511 23.56 -42.91 10.78
N SER A 512 22.74 -41.92 11.13
CA SER A 512 22.52 -41.40 12.47
C SER A 512 21.00 -41.29 12.70
N PHE A 513 20.58 -41.15 13.95
CA PHE A 513 19.20 -40.93 14.33
C PHE A 513 19.03 -39.54 14.93
N ALA A 514 17.97 -38.85 14.54
CA ALA A 514 17.50 -37.63 15.21
C ALA A 514 16.19 -37.89 15.94
N LYS A 515 16.13 -37.57 17.23
CA LYS A 515 14.99 -37.85 18.13
C LYS A 515 14.31 -36.55 18.54
N ARG A 516 12.98 -36.53 18.54
CA ARG A 516 12.20 -35.33 18.92
C ARG A 516 11.88 -35.33 20.41
N GLY A 517 12.03 -34.17 21.03
CA GLY A 517 11.64 -33.90 22.40
C GLY A 517 10.71 -32.71 22.52
N ILE A 518 10.15 -32.52 23.71
CA ILE A 518 9.41 -31.33 24.11
C ILE A 518 9.99 -30.84 25.42
N LEU A 519 10.31 -29.55 25.50
CA LEU A 519 10.64 -28.86 26.74
C LEU A 519 9.45 -28.02 27.17
N ARG A 520 9.07 -28.10 28.43
CA ARG A 520 8.07 -27.21 29.06
C ARG A 520 8.67 -26.47 30.23
N ILE A 521 8.35 -25.18 30.34
CA ILE A 521 8.80 -24.32 31.43
C ILE A 521 7.62 -23.58 32.06
N SER A 522 7.61 -23.51 33.39
CA SER A 522 6.62 -22.75 34.15
C SER A 522 6.73 -21.24 33.92
N PRO A 523 5.64 -20.46 34.03
CA PRO A 523 5.66 -19.01 33.84
C PRO A 523 6.67 -18.27 34.74
N ASN A 524 7.02 -18.85 35.88
CA ASN A 524 7.98 -18.27 36.83
C ASN A 524 9.43 -18.74 36.59
N HIS A 525 9.66 -19.55 35.56
CA HIS A 525 10.95 -20.13 35.16
C HIS A 525 11.63 -20.99 36.24
N LYS A 526 10.85 -21.55 37.18
CA LYS A 526 11.38 -22.36 38.29
C LYS A 526 11.17 -23.86 38.13
N GLU A 527 10.28 -24.28 37.25
CA GLU A 527 9.97 -25.69 37.00
C GLU A 527 10.12 -25.96 35.50
N VAL A 528 10.87 -27.00 35.16
CA VAL A 528 11.13 -27.40 33.77
C VAL A 528 10.97 -28.91 33.65
N SER A 529 10.33 -29.36 32.56
CA SER A 529 10.26 -30.77 32.20
C SER A 529 10.72 -30.96 30.75
N VAL A 530 11.34 -32.11 30.47
CA VAL A 530 11.74 -32.50 29.11
C VAL A 530 11.23 -33.91 28.85
N ASP A 531 10.40 -34.06 27.82
CA ASP A 531 9.80 -35.33 27.41
C ASP A 531 10.27 -35.70 26.00
N TRP A 532 10.84 -36.89 25.84
CA TRP A 532 11.26 -37.40 24.53
C TRP A 532 10.15 -38.26 23.91
N LYS A 533 9.76 -37.95 22.67
CA LYS A 533 8.65 -38.64 21.99
C LYS A 533 9.08 -40.06 21.59
N ALA A 534 8.32 -41.06 22.04
CA ALA A 534 8.46 -42.44 21.56
C ALA A 534 8.19 -42.51 20.04
N ASP A 535 8.89 -43.41 19.35
CA ASP A 535 8.76 -43.67 17.90
C ASP A 535 8.94 -42.42 17.00
N SER A 536 9.74 -41.45 17.45
CA SER A 536 10.01 -40.20 16.71
C SER A 536 11.38 -40.16 16.03
N ASP A 537 12.09 -41.29 16.01
CA ASP A 537 13.45 -41.37 15.50
C ASP A 537 13.46 -41.21 13.97
N ILE A 538 14.23 -40.22 13.51
CA ILE A 538 14.43 -39.90 12.11
C ILE A 538 15.79 -40.45 11.69
N SER A 539 15.82 -41.34 10.71
CA SER A 539 17.07 -41.83 10.13
C SER A 539 17.65 -40.81 9.15
N LEU A 540 18.81 -40.27 9.50
CA LEU A 540 19.66 -39.45 8.63
C LEU A 540 20.74 -40.36 8.06
N SER A 541 21.02 -40.28 6.76
CA SER A 541 22.02 -41.18 6.15
C SER A 541 22.79 -40.55 5.00
N THR A 542 23.97 -41.10 4.72
CA THR A 542 24.83 -40.70 3.62
C THR A 542 25.56 -41.90 3.01
N GLU A 543 26.06 -41.73 1.79
CA GLU A 543 26.97 -42.66 1.13
C GLU A 543 28.42 -42.15 1.08
N ILE A 544 28.67 -40.94 1.59
CA ILE A 544 29.99 -40.32 1.64
C ILE A 544 30.68 -40.73 2.94
N SER A 545 31.90 -41.26 2.88
CA SER A 545 32.65 -41.67 4.08
C SER A 545 34.14 -41.38 3.98
N ALA A 546 34.79 -41.29 5.14
CA ALA A 546 36.22 -41.14 5.28
C ALA A 546 36.75 -42.28 6.15
N GLY A 547 37.71 -43.06 5.62
CA GLY A 547 38.22 -44.23 6.32
C GLY A 547 37.15 -45.30 6.65
N GLY A 548 36.05 -45.34 5.89
CA GLY A 548 34.93 -46.26 6.11
C GLY A 548 33.99 -45.90 7.26
N ARG A 549 34.04 -44.65 7.76
CA ARG A 549 33.17 -44.07 8.79
C ARG A 549 32.50 -42.79 8.30
N ALA A 550 31.27 -42.52 8.76
CA ALA A 550 30.48 -41.33 8.45
C ALA A 550 29.22 -41.27 9.33
N MET A 551 28.51 -40.14 9.31
CA MET A 551 27.29 -39.90 10.10
C MET A 551 27.50 -40.02 11.61
N GLU A 552 28.70 -39.72 12.07
CA GLU A 552 29.02 -39.57 13.48
C GLU A 552 28.77 -38.09 13.82
N LEU A 553 27.48 -37.79 14.06
CA LEU A 553 26.96 -36.43 14.10
C LEU A 553 27.10 -35.83 15.50
N SER A 554 28.00 -34.85 15.64
CA SER A 554 28.50 -34.41 16.95
C SER A 554 27.94 -33.10 17.49
N ASP A 555 27.07 -32.38 16.75
CA ASP A 555 26.26 -31.29 17.32
C ASP A 555 25.08 -30.88 16.41
N LEU A 556 24.21 -29.98 16.86
CA LEU A 556 23.17 -29.31 16.07
C LEU A 556 23.22 -27.79 16.27
N ALA A 557 23.14 -27.04 15.17
CA ALA A 557 23.01 -25.58 15.21
C ALA A 557 22.00 -25.05 14.18
N VAL A 558 21.20 -24.06 14.58
CA VAL A 558 20.37 -23.29 13.66
C VAL A 558 21.18 -22.10 13.15
N PHE A 559 21.51 -22.11 11.86
CA PHE A 559 22.30 -21.08 11.19
C PHE A 559 21.59 -20.63 9.91
N ASP A 560 21.39 -19.32 9.77
CA ASP A 560 20.73 -18.72 8.59
C ASP A 560 19.35 -19.33 8.28
N GLY A 561 18.55 -19.59 9.33
CA GLY A 561 17.24 -20.22 9.24
C GLY A 561 17.25 -21.67 8.78
N ARG A 562 18.38 -22.37 8.89
CA ARG A 562 18.58 -23.76 8.50
C ARG A 562 19.20 -24.55 9.64
N LEU A 563 18.91 -25.85 9.71
CA LEU A 563 19.46 -26.74 10.73
C LEU A 563 20.71 -27.44 10.18
N PHE A 564 21.81 -27.41 10.93
CA PHE A 564 23.05 -28.06 10.54
C PHE A 564 23.56 -29.02 11.61
N SER A 565 24.29 -30.03 11.15
CA SER A 565 25.07 -30.95 11.98
C SER A 565 26.42 -31.23 11.33
N ALA A 566 27.42 -31.61 12.12
CA ALA A 566 28.77 -31.90 11.63
C ALA A 566 29.09 -33.37 11.83
N ASP A 567 29.63 -34.02 10.80
CA ASP A 567 30.19 -35.37 10.88
C ASP A 567 31.67 -35.29 11.26
N ASP A 568 32.03 -35.81 12.43
CA ASP A 568 33.38 -35.71 13.00
C ASP A 568 34.42 -36.60 12.28
N ARG A 569 33.99 -37.49 11.39
CA ARG A 569 34.88 -38.37 10.62
C ARG A 569 35.19 -37.79 9.27
N THR A 570 34.13 -37.40 8.55
CA THR A 570 34.28 -36.84 7.21
C THR A 570 34.64 -35.37 7.27
N GLY A 571 34.34 -34.66 8.35
CA GLY A 571 34.44 -33.20 8.41
C GLY A 571 33.40 -32.52 7.51
N ILE A 572 32.33 -33.21 7.11
CA ILE A 572 31.26 -32.61 6.31
C ILE A 572 30.22 -32.01 7.26
N ILE A 573 29.87 -30.75 7.02
CA ILE A 573 28.71 -30.09 7.60
C ILE A 573 27.51 -30.42 6.72
N TYR A 574 26.48 -31.01 7.33
CA TYR A 574 25.24 -31.39 6.68
C TYR A 574 24.12 -30.42 7.05
N GLU A 575 23.37 -29.93 6.06
CA GLU A 575 22.07 -29.32 6.28
C GLU A 575 21.02 -30.42 6.50
N ILE A 576 20.30 -30.37 7.62
CA ILE A 576 19.20 -31.28 7.91
C ILE A 576 17.90 -30.62 7.47
N LYS A 577 17.30 -31.17 6.41
CA LYS A 577 16.05 -30.67 5.84
C LYS A 577 15.17 -31.82 5.40
N GLU A 578 13.86 -31.74 5.67
CA GLU A 578 12.88 -32.78 5.27
C GLU A 578 13.33 -34.20 5.68
N ASN A 579 13.85 -34.34 6.90
CA ASN A 579 14.35 -35.61 7.46
C ASN A 579 15.52 -36.23 6.67
N LYS A 580 16.31 -35.42 5.96
CA LYS A 580 17.50 -35.85 5.21
C LYS A 580 18.70 -34.98 5.55
N ALA A 581 19.89 -35.55 5.43
CA ALA A 581 21.17 -34.86 5.61
C ALA A 581 21.77 -34.53 4.24
N TYR A 582 21.85 -33.25 3.90
CA TYR A 582 22.41 -32.74 2.64
C TYR A 582 23.83 -32.22 2.87
N PRO A 583 24.87 -32.77 2.22
CA PRO A 583 26.23 -32.25 2.34
C PRO A 583 26.27 -30.77 1.92
N TRP A 584 26.88 -29.91 2.73
CA TRP A 584 27.01 -28.48 2.44
C TRP A 584 28.47 -28.05 2.30
N VAL A 585 29.25 -28.13 3.37
CA VAL A 585 30.65 -27.66 3.42
C VAL A 585 31.54 -28.74 4.00
N PHE A 586 32.72 -28.94 3.41
CA PHE A 586 33.77 -29.81 3.94
C PHE A 586 34.80 -28.99 4.70
N VAL A 587 35.08 -29.35 5.95
CA VAL A 587 36.05 -28.70 6.83
C VAL A 587 37.26 -29.61 7.08
N ILE A 588 38.43 -29.11 6.69
CA ILE A 588 39.72 -29.79 6.86
C ILE A 588 40.24 -29.60 8.28
N ASP A 589 40.90 -30.62 8.84
CA ASP A 589 41.50 -30.58 10.17
C ASP A 589 42.59 -29.49 10.33
N GLY A 590 42.82 -29.05 11.57
CA GLY A 590 43.89 -28.11 11.93
C GLY A 590 43.81 -26.78 11.17
N PRO A 591 44.96 -26.26 10.67
CA PRO A 591 45.03 -25.00 9.91
C PRO A 591 44.44 -25.07 8.50
N GLY A 592 43.85 -26.20 8.10
CA GLY A 592 43.20 -26.35 6.79
C GLY A 592 44.09 -26.98 5.71
N ASN A 593 45.27 -27.49 6.08
CA ASN A 593 46.22 -28.15 5.18
C ASN A 593 46.48 -29.62 5.57
N ALA A 594 45.55 -30.24 6.30
CA ALA A 594 45.60 -31.66 6.64
C ALA A 594 44.97 -32.53 5.55
N THR A 595 45.25 -33.83 5.58
CA THR A 595 44.70 -34.81 4.61
C THR A 595 43.42 -35.49 5.10
N LYS A 596 42.84 -35.03 6.21
CA LYS A 596 41.63 -35.58 6.84
C LYS A 596 40.66 -34.46 7.24
N GLY A 597 39.38 -34.82 7.39
CA GLY A 597 38.36 -33.94 7.92
C GLY A 597 38.62 -33.58 9.39
N LEU A 598 38.11 -32.43 9.81
CA LEU A 598 38.11 -32.02 11.22
C LEU A 598 37.27 -33.00 12.05
N LYS A 599 37.80 -33.43 13.19
CA LYS A 599 36.99 -34.03 14.26
C LYS A 599 36.17 -32.93 14.92
N ALA A 600 35.02 -32.64 14.33
CA ALA A 600 34.11 -31.58 14.76
C ALA A 600 33.31 -32.08 15.96
N GLU A 601 33.35 -31.35 17.07
CA GLU A 601 32.75 -31.76 18.34
C GLU A 601 31.66 -30.80 18.81
N TRP A 602 31.61 -29.58 18.27
CA TRP A 602 30.61 -28.58 18.66
C TRP A 602 30.35 -27.56 17.56
N LEU A 603 29.13 -27.00 17.57
CA LEU A 603 28.64 -25.98 16.66
C LEU A 603 28.01 -24.81 17.43
N THR A 604 28.31 -23.59 17.00
CA THR A 604 27.60 -22.40 17.51
C THR A 604 27.59 -21.29 16.47
N VAL A 605 26.76 -20.27 16.70
CA VAL A 605 26.62 -19.13 15.80
C VAL A 605 27.02 -17.85 16.51
N LYS A 606 27.88 -17.07 15.85
CA LYS A 606 28.30 -15.75 16.32
C LYS A 606 28.53 -14.82 15.14
N ASP A 607 28.06 -13.58 15.27
CA ASP A 607 28.21 -12.52 14.25
C ASP A 607 27.85 -13.02 12.83
N ASP A 608 26.72 -13.71 12.71
CA ASP A 608 26.19 -14.26 11.44
C ASP A 608 27.12 -15.28 10.75
N HIS A 609 28.01 -15.94 11.50
CA HIS A 609 28.86 -17.05 11.04
C HIS A 609 28.64 -18.31 11.89
N LEU A 610 28.79 -19.48 11.26
CA LEU A 610 28.81 -20.77 11.93
C LEU A 610 30.24 -21.07 12.40
N TYR A 611 30.41 -21.30 13.69
CA TYR A 611 31.64 -21.72 14.31
C TYR A 611 31.60 -23.22 14.53
N VAL A 612 32.65 -23.91 14.08
CA VAL A 612 32.84 -25.36 14.22
C VAL A 612 34.17 -25.59 14.93
N GLY A 613 34.17 -26.26 16.07
CA GLY A 613 35.41 -26.62 16.76
C GLY A 613 35.55 -28.11 17.01
N GLY A 614 36.76 -28.51 17.37
CA GLY A 614 37.05 -29.86 17.81
C GLY A 614 37.22 -29.94 19.31
N LEU A 615 37.93 -30.98 19.77
CA LEU A 615 38.13 -31.33 21.19
C LEU A 615 38.64 -30.18 22.06
N GLY A 616 39.35 -29.20 21.48
CA GLY A 616 39.90 -28.06 22.22
C GLY A 616 41.03 -28.43 23.18
N LYS A 617 41.68 -29.57 22.96
CA LYS A 617 42.95 -29.95 23.60
C LYS A 617 43.97 -30.40 22.56
N GLU A 618 45.21 -30.58 23.01
CA GLU A 618 46.27 -31.16 22.22
C GLU A 618 45.87 -32.57 21.76
N TRP A 619 46.13 -32.91 20.49
CA TRP A 619 46.01 -34.29 20.03
C TRP A 619 47.14 -35.11 20.64
N THR A 620 46.79 -36.22 21.26
CA THR A 620 47.71 -37.09 21.98
C THR A 620 47.56 -38.54 21.52
N THR A 621 48.55 -39.39 21.82
CA THR A 621 48.35 -40.85 21.79
C THR A 621 47.39 -41.28 22.90
N THR A 622 47.02 -42.56 22.92
CA THR A 622 46.18 -43.19 23.95
C THR A 622 46.76 -43.10 25.36
N GLU A 623 48.08 -42.89 25.48
CA GLU A 623 48.85 -42.72 26.72
C GLU A 623 49.18 -41.23 27.02
N GLY A 624 48.59 -40.30 26.25
CA GLY A 624 48.70 -38.87 26.48
C GLY A 624 49.99 -38.23 25.97
N GLU A 625 50.75 -38.90 25.10
CA GLU A 625 51.93 -38.28 24.46
C GLU A 625 51.50 -37.29 23.38
N TYR A 626 52.07 -36.09 23.39
CA TYR A 626 51.73 -35.02 22.45
C TYR A 626 52.03 -35.39 20.99
N VAL A 627 51.14 -35.00 20.07
CA VAL A 627 51.30 -35.19 18.63
C VAL A 627 51.17 -33.86 17.86
N ASN A 628 50.08 -33.12 18.03
CA ASN A 628 49.82 -31.84 17.36
C ASN A 628 48.69 -31.04 18.05
N ASP A 629 48.51 -29.77 17.68
CA ASP A 629 47.46 -28.89 18.18
C ASP A 629 46.21 -28.80 17.28
N HIS A 630 46.03 -29.71 16.32
CA HIS A 630 44.96 -29.57 15.33
C HIS A 630 43.54 -29.46 15.92
N PRO A 631 43.17 -30.21 16.98
CA PRO A 631 41.83 -30.09 17.59
C PRO A 631 41.59 -28.74 18.29
N MET A 632 42.64 -27.93 18.47
CA MET A 632 42.54 -26.56 18.98
C MET A 632 42.33 -25.51 17.86
N TRP A 633 42.16 -25.92 16.60
CA TRP A 633 41.78 -25.03 15.51
C TRP A 633 40.28 -25.08 15.26
N ILE A 634 39.64 -23.91 15.28
CA ILE A 634 38.22 -23.79 14.90
C ILE A 634 38.08 -23.38 13.44
N LYS A 635 36.86 -23.51 12.92
CA LYS A 635 36.44 -23.11 11.58
C LYS A 635 35.33 -22.10 11.71
N ILE A 636 35.45 -20.99 11.01
CA ILE A 636 34.41 -19.97 10.92
C ILE A 636 33.90 -20.01 9.49
N ILE A 637 32.61 -20.34 9.34
CA ILE A 637 31.98 -20.59 8.05
C ILE A 637 30.99 -19.47 7.77
N SER A 638 31.12 -18.82 6.62
CA SER A 638 30.17 -17.80 6.17
C SER A 638 28.89 -18.45 5.62
N ARG A 639 27.84 -17.65 5.42
CA ARG A 639 26.58 -18.13 4.84
C ARG A 639 26.72 -18.77 3.45
N THR A 640 27.69 -18.29 2.67
CA THR A 640 28.00 -18.78 1.33
C THR A 640 28.93 -20.01 1.36
N GLY A 641 29.35 -20.45 2.55
CA GLY A 641 30.19 -21.63 2.74
C GLY A 641 31.70 -21.35 2.70
N GLU A 642 32.12 -20.08 2.75
CA GLU A 642 33.55 -19.75 2.85
C GLU A 642 34.08 -20.15 4.22
N VAL A 643 35.19 -20.90 4.25
CA VAL A 643 35.77 -21.44 5.48
C VAL A 643 37.03 -20.67 5.85
N LYS A 644 37.06 -20.12 7.08
CA LYS A 644 38.25 -19.54 7.70
C LYS A 644 38.74 -20.43 8.84
N HIS A 645 40.02 -20.77 8.81
CA HIS A 645 40.69 -21.57 9.84
C HIS A 645 41.31 -20.64 10.88
N VAL A 646 40.99 -20.82 12.17
CA VAL A 646 41.49 -19.93 13.24
C VAL A 646 42.11 -20.76 14.36
N ASN A 647 43.35 -20.41 14.73
CA ASN A 647 44.04 -21.04 15.84
C ASN A 647 43.45 -20.55 17.17
N TRP A 648 42.88 -21.47 17.95
CA TRP A 648 42.33 -21.22 19.28
C TRP A 648 43.16 -21.86 20.40
N HIS A 649 44.40 -22.26 20.14
CA HIS A 649 45.32 -22.82 21.15
C HIS A 649 45.32 -21.98 22.45
N ASP A 650 45.67 -20.70 22.37
CA ASP A 650 45.74 -19.83 23.55
C ASP A 650 44.36 -19.57 24.19
N VAL A 651 43.29 -19.69 23.41
CA VAL A 651 41.91 -19.57 23.91
C VAL A 651 41.60 -20.77 24.79
N PHE A 652 41.79 -22.00 24.30
CA PHE A 652 41.53 -23.20 25.08
C PHE A 652 42.43 -23.32 26.31
N VAL A 653 43.70 -22.89 26.21
CA VAL A 653 44.60 -22.79 27.37
C VAL A 653 44.03 -21.87 28.45
N LYS A 654 43.50 -20.69 28.08
CA LYS A 654 42.86 -19.77 29.03
C LYS A 654 41.58 -20.35 29.64
N VAL A 655 40.76 -21.05 28.84
CA VAL A 655 39.54 -21.70 29.31
C VAL A 655 39.85 -22.77 30.36
N ARG A 656 40.82 -23.67 30.10
CA ARG A 656 41.21 -24.70 31.09
C ARG A 656 41.85 -24.10 32.35
N ARG A 657 42.67 -23.05 32.21
CA ARG A 657 43.28 -22.32 33.34
C ARG A 657 42.25 -21.66 34.25
N ALA A 658 41.12 -21.19 33.70
CA ALA A 658 40.04 -20.63 34.50
C ALA A 658 39.42 -21.68 35.46
N ALA A 659 39.56 -22.97 35.17
CA ALA A 659 39.20 -24.08 36.04
C ALA A 659 40.36 -24.59 36.92
N GLY A 660 41.51 -23.91 36.90
CA GLY A 660 42.71 -24.29 37.66
C GLY A 660 43.49 -25.46 37.06
N ILE A 661 43.30 -25.77 35.78
CA ILE A 661 43.95 -26.89 35.09
C ILE A 661 45.09 -26.38 34.20
N GLU A 662 46.27 -26.97 34.34
CA GLU A 662 47.46 -26.73 33.51
C GLU A 662 47.90 -28.03 32.84
N TYR A 663 48.57 -27.92 31.69
CA TYR A 663 49.18 -29.07 31.02
C TYR A 663 50.21 -29.75 31.95
N PRO A 664 50.25 -31.10 32.08
CA PRO A 664 49.63 -32.12 31.22
C PRO A 664 48.15 -32.45 31.52
N GLY A 665 47.53 -31.78 32.49
CA GLY A 665 46.09 -31.78 32.67
C GLY A 665 45.36 -31.22 31.45
N TYR A 666 44.11 -31.63 31.26
CA TYR A 666 43.37 -31.38 30.02
C TYR A 666 41.89 -31.11 30.26
N MET A 667 41.25 -30.58 29.21
CA MET A 667 39.82 -30.29 29.15
C MET A 667 39.34 -30.62 27.74
N ILE A 668 38.28 -31.41 27.60
CA ILE A 668 37.68 -31.76 26.31
C ILE A 668 36.36 -31.02 26.15
N HIS A 669 36.12 -30.44 24.98
CA HIS A 669 34.96 -29.61 24.67
C HIS A 669 34.10 -30.26 23.57
N GLU A 670 32.83 -30.52 23.89
CA GLU A 670 31.77 -30.93 22.95
C GLU A 670 30.55 -29.99 23.02
N ALA A 671 30.55 -29.05 23.98
CA ALA A 671 29.40 -28.22 24.25
C ALA A 671 29.86 -26.78 24.45
N VAL A 672 29.72 -25.97 23.39
CA VAL A 672 30.16 -24.56 23.34
C VAL A 672 29.07 -23.71 22.70
N GLN A 673 28.66 -22.62 23.35
CA GLN A 673 27.73 -21.65 22.77
C GLN A 673 28.20 -20.21 22.97
N TRP A 674 27.87 -19.36 22.00
CA TRP A 674 27.93 -17.91 22.12
C TRP A 674 26.56 -17.35 22.51
N SER A 675 26.52 -16.40 23.45
CA SER A 675 25.31 -15.67 23.81
C SER A 675 25.42 -14.22 23.34
N ASP A 676 24.51 -13.83 22.43
CA ASP A 676 24.36 -12.43 22.02
C ASP A 676 23.82 -11.55 23.17
N VAL A 677 23.02 -12.12 24.08
CA VAL A 677 22.45 -11.40 25.23
C VAL A 677 23.53 -10.99 26.22
N HIS A 678 24.41 -11.92 26.59
CA HIS A 678 25.47 -11.70 27.58
C HIS A 678 26.77 -11.20 26.96
N GLN A 679 26.92 -11.27 25.63
CA GLN A 679 28.16 -11.02 24.90
C GLN A 679 29.31 -11.86 25.49
N LYS A 680 29.08 -13.16 25.64
CA LYS A 680 30.02 -14.12 26.26
C LYS A 680 30.00 -15.47 25.56
N TRP A 681 31.15 -16.14 25.64
CA TRP A 681 31.30 -17.55 25.32
C TRP A 681 31.03 -18.41 26.54
N PHE A 682 30.34 -19.53 26.36
CA PHE A 682 30.02 -20.49 27.39
C PHE A 682 30.49 -21.88 26.96
N PHE A 683 31.21 -22.55 27.84
CA PHE A 683 31.71 -23.91 27.64
C PHE A 683 31.18 -24.81 28.74
N LEU A 684 30.63 -25.96 28.35
CA LEU A 684 30.37 -27.09 29.21
C LEU A 684 31.31 -28.21 28.78
N PRO A 685 32.52 -28.30 29.36
CA PRO A 685 33.46 -29.33 28.93
C PRO A 685 32.88 -30.72 29.18
N ARG A 686 33.10 -31.64 28.24
CA ARG A 686 32.78 -33.05 28.40
C ARG A 686 33.59 -33.64 29.54
N ARG A 687 34.91 -33.42 29.48
CA ARG A 687 35.91 -33.98 30.39
C ARG A 687 36.84 -32.92 30.94
N ALA A 688 37.30 -33.10 32.17
CA ALA A 688 38.32 -32.25 32.78
C ALA A 688 39.16 -33.03 33.80
N SER A 689 40.48 -32.92 33.71
CA SER A 689 41.42 -33.58 34.63
C SER A 689 42.66 -32.73 34.88
N ASN A 690 43.19 -32.78 36.10
CA ASN A 690 44.53 -32.26 36.42
C ASN A 690 45.64 -33.27 36.10
N GLU A 691 45.27 -34.51 35.80
CA GLU A 691 46.18 -35.60 35.45
C GLU A 691 46.32 -35.68 33.94
N LYS A 692 47.41 -36.32 33.49
CA LYS A 692 47.70 -36.54 32.08
C LYS A 692 46.61 -37.40 31.43
N TYR A 693 46.25 -37.07 30.20
CA TYR A 693 45.28 -37.86 29.43
C TYR A 693 45.69 -39.33 29.29
N THR A 694 44.76 -40.23 29.57
CA THR A 694 44.77 -41.60 29.05
C THR A 694 43.36 -41.96 28.63
N GLU A 695 43.21 -42.69 27.54
CA GLU A 695 41.89 -43.06 27.00
C GLU A 695 41.04 -43.82 28.03
N ALA A 696 41.66 -44.75 28.77
CA ALA A 696 40.96 -45.57 29.77
C ALA A 696 40.44 -44.75 30.96
N GLU A 697 41.21 -43.77 31.45
CA GLU A 697 40.76 -42.97 32.60
C GLU A 697 39.75 -41.88 32.18
N ASP A 698 39.85 -41.38 30.95
CA ASP A 698 39.01 -40.29 30.43
C ASP A 698 37.51 -40.60 30.48
N GLU A 699 37.12 -41.87 30.31
CA GLU A 699 35.72 -42.34 30.43
C GLU A 699 35.08 -41.91 31.76
N THR A 700 35.89 -41.74 32.82
CA THR A 700 35.45 -41.34 34.16
C THR A 700 35.84 -39.91 34.55
N ARG A 701 36.32 -39.09 33.61
CA ARG A 701 36.69 -37.67 33.85
C ARG A 701 35.58 -36.68 33.47
N GLY A 702 34.33 -37.12 33.46
CA GLY A 702 33.16 -36.25 33.32
C GLY A 702 33.17 -35.13 34.36
N THR A 703 32.71 -33.95 33.96
CA THR A 703 32.79 -32.75 34.79
C THR A 703 31.44 -32.03 34.91
N ASN A 704 31.35 -31.15 35.89
CA ASN A 704 30.18 -30.30 36.14
C ASN A 704 30.51 -28.81 36.00
N LEU A 705 31.52 -28.47 35.20
CA LEU A 705 31.98 -27.10 35.01
C LEU A 705 31.19 -26.40 33.91
N LEU A 706 30.79 -25.16 34.18
CA LEU A 706 30.40 -24.15 33.21
C LEU A 706 31.47 -23.06 33.21
N VAL A 707 32.15 -22.85 32.09
CA VAL A 707 33.15 -21.78 31.95
C VAL A 707 32.56 -20.67 31.09
N GLU A 708 32.43 -19.48 31.66
CA GLU A 708 32.01 -18.28 30.93
C GLU A 708 33.22 -17.37 30.65
N CYS A 709 33.36 -16.90 29.41
CA CYS A 709 34.44 -16.03 28.98
C CYS A 709 33.90 -14.80 28.24
N ASN A 710 34.55 -13.65 28.40
CA ASN A 710 34.22 -12.47 27.60
C ASN A 710 34.67 -12.64 26.13
N PRO A 711 34.27 -11.75 25.20
CA PRO A 711 34.48 -11.97 23.76
C PRO A 711 35.94 -12.12 23.34
N SER A 712 36.86 -11.47 24.08
CA SER A 712 38.31 -11.51 23.84
C SER A 712 39.04 -12.60 24.64
N PHE A 713 38.31 -13.39 25.44
CA PHE A 713 38.88 -14.37 26.37
C PHE A 713 39.91 -13.78 27.33
N SER A 714 39.85 -12.48 27.62
CA SER A 714 40.74 -11.83 28.60
C SER A 714 40.31 -12.12 30.03
N THR A 715 39.03 -12.44 30.24
CA THR A 715 38.49 -12.90 31.52
C THR A 715 37.63 -14.13 31.31
N CYS A 716 37.96 -15.20 32.03
CA CYS A 716 37.18 -16.45 32.07
C CYS A 716 36.91 -16.83 33.52
N LYS A 717 35.72 -17.38 33.79
CA LYS A 717 35.28 -17.80 35.12
C LYS A 717 34.67 -19.19 35.04
N ALA A 718 35.17 -20.11 35.86
CA ALA A 718 34.56 -21.42 36.04
C ALA A 718 33.49 -21.39 37.16
N ILE A 719 32.35 -22.01 36.87
CA ILE A 719 31.17 -22.15 37.74
C ILE A 719 30.88 -23.65 37.85
N ARG A 720 30.44 -24.12 39.01
CA ARG A 720 30.02 -25.52 39.19
C ARG A 720 28.50 -25.63 39.06
N VAL A 721 28.07 -26.56 38.21
CA VAL A 721 26.65 -26.88 37.96
C VAL A 721 26.26 -28.07 38.82
N GLY A 722 25.47 -27.84 39.87
CA GLY A 722 25.10 -28.86 40.84
C GLY A 722 26.28 -29.63 41.42
N ASP A 723 26.03 -30.88 41.84
CA ASP A 723 27.05 -31.79 42.36
C ASP A 723 27.48 -32.81 41.28
N LEU A 724 28.77 -33.15 41.28
CA LEU A 724 29.32 -34.18 40.38
C LEU A 724 29.03 -35.58 40.94
N ALA A 725 27.79 -36.05 40.79
CA ALA A 725 27.35 -37.36 41.28
C ALA A 725 27.78 -38.53 40.36
N HIS A 726 27.97 -38.27 39.07
CA HIS A 726 28.23 -39.29 38.05
C HIS A 726 29.44 -38.92 37.19
N PRO A 727 30.67 -39.29 37.58
CA PRO A 727 31.89 -38.90 36.87
C PRO A 727 32.04 -39.54 35.49
N ALA A 728 31.25 -40.57 35.15
CA ALA A 728 31.23 -41.15 33.81
C ALA A 728 30.45 -40.30 32.79
N ARG A 729 29.57 -39.40 33.25
CA ARG A 729 28.73 -38.55 32.39
C ARG A 729 29.45 -37.27 32.02
N GLY A 730 29.67 -37.04 30.73
CA GLY A 730 30.25 -35.80 30.19
C GLY A 730 29.21 -35.00 29.43
N PHE A 731 29.26 -33.67 29.51
CA PHE A 731 28.41 -32.81 28.67
C PHE A 731 28.74 -33.02 27.19
N SER A 732 27.70 -33.17 26.37
CA SER A 732 27.85 -33.44 24.92
C SER A 732 27.19 -32.37 24.05
N ALA A 733 26.18 -31.64 24.53
CA ALA A 733 25.58 -30.51 23.82
C ALA A 733 24.87 -29.57 24.79
N PHE A 734 24.65 -28.32 24.41
CA PHE A 734 23.66 -27.47 25.10
C PHE A 734 23.11 -26.35 24.25
N GLN A 735 21.95 -25.84 24.67
CA GLN A 735 21.31 -24.64 24.13
C GLN A 735 20.80 -23.76 25.27
N PHE A 736 20.77 -22.45 25.03
CA PHE A 736 20.02 -21.53 25.88
C PHE A 736 18.53 -21.70 25.62
N ILE A 737 17.72 -21.74 26.67
CA ILE A 737 16.27 -21.85 26.53
C ILE A 737 15.73 -20.50 26.02
N PRO A 738 15.00 -20.46 24.89
CA PRO A 738 14.42 -19.23 24.35
C PRO A 738 13.56 -18.48 25.37
N GLU A 739 13.46 -17.16 25.21
CA GLU A 739 12.67 -16.27 26.10
C GLU A 739 13.10 -16.27 27.59
N THR A 740 14.27 -16.83 27.92
CA THR A 740 14.82 -16.77 29.28
C THR A 740 15.95 -15.75 29.45
N GLY A 741 16.27 -14.99 28.40
CA GLY A 741 17.40 -14.06 28.39
C GLY A 741 18.76 -14.77 28.55
N ASP A 742 18.87 -15.98 27.99
CA ASP A 742 20.03 -16.88 28.12
C ASP A 742 20.42 -17.17 29.58
N GLU A 743 19.47 -17.09 30.52
CA GLU A 743 19.72 -17.42 31.93
C GLU A 743 19.50 -18.90 32.25
N LEU A 744 18.71 -19.62 31.45
CA LEU A 744 18.50 -21.06 31.58
C LEU A 744 19.13 -21.83 30.44
N ILE A 745 19.77 -22.94 30.79
CA ILE A 745 20.49 -23.82 29.87
C ILE A 745 19.85 -25.21 29.93
N VAL A 746 19.54 -25.77 28.76
CA VAL A 746 19.26 -27.20 28.59
C VAL A 746 20.49 -27.86 27.99
N ALA A 747 20.98 -28.92 28.64
CA ALA A 747 22.20 -29.61 28.23
C ALA A 747 21.99 -31.12 28.14
N LEU A 748 22.72 -31.75 27.23
CA LEU A 748 22.87 -33.18 27.14
C LEU A 748 24.16 -33.61 27.82
N LYS A 749 24.13 -34.80 28.41
CA LYS A 749 25.31 -35.55 28.81
C LYS A 749 25.25 -36.95 28.22
N SER A 750 26.37 -37.46 27.74
CA SER A 750 26.47 -38.86 27.35
C SER A 750 27.40 -39.64 28.27
N GLU A 751 27.12 -40.93 28.40
CA GLU A 751 27.86 -41.89 29.21
C GLU A 751 28.33 -43.04 28.33
N GLU A 752 29.62 -43.34 28.43
CA GLU A 752 30.27 -44.47 27.76
C GLU A 752 30.93 -45.34 28.81
N LYS A 753 31.02 -46.63 28.49
CA LYS A 753 31.73 -47.60 29.30
C LYS A 753 32.38 -48.64 28.40
N ASP A 754 33.68 -48.84 28.57
CA ASP A 754 34.49 -49.76 27.75
C ASP A 754 34.37 -49.42 26.24
N GLY A 755 34.38 -48.12 25.92
CA GLY A 755 34.24 -47.58 24.57
C GLY A 755 32.87 -47.79 23.91
N LYS A 756 31.82 -48.11 24.69
CA LYS A 756 30.45 -48.28 24.18
C LYS A 756 29.47 -47.28 24.79
N PRO A 757 28.58 -46.68 23.99
CA PRO A 757 27.49 -45.85 24.50
C PRO A 757 26.59 -46.62 25.46
N VAL A 758 26.39 -46.08 26.65
CA VAL A 758 25.50 -46.64 27.68
C VAL A 758 24.14 -45.95 27.63
N ASN A 759 24.14 -44.62 27.71
CA ASN A 759 22.93 -43.81 27.71
C ASN A 759 23.26 -42.33 27.48
N SER A 760 22.24 -41.53 27.19
CA SER A 760 22.30 -40.07 27.22
C SER A 760 21.27 -39.50 28.17
N TYR A 761 21.58 -38.35 28.76
CA TYR A 761 20.81 -37.68 29.79
C TYR A 761 20.58 -36.22 29.42
N VAL A 762 19.41 -35.68 29.74
CA VAL A 762 19.12 -34.25 29.69
C VAL A 762 19.11 -33.66 31.09
N THR A 763 19.64 -32.46 31.24
CA THR A 763 19.58 -31.66 32.47
C THR A 763 19.27 -30.20 32.14
N VAL A 764 18.64 -29.50 33.08
CA VAL A 764 18.36 -28.06 32.95
C VAL A 764 18.83 -27.35 34.21
N PHE A 765 19.52 -26.24 34.04
CA PHE A 765 20.08 -25.44 35.14
C PHE A 765 20.15 -23.97 34.75
N ASP A 766 20.22 -23.09 35.75
CA ASP A 766 20.48 -21.67 35.52
C ASP A 766 21.98 -21.38 35.39
N ARG A 767 22.32 -20.19 34.87
CA ARG A 767 23.71 -19.74 34.69
C ARG A 767 24.53 -19.70 35.99
N SER A 768 23.89 -19.62 37.15
CA SER A 768 24.59 -19.68 38.45
C SER A 768 25.04 -21.10 38.82
N GLY A 769 24.58 -22.11 38.07
CA GLY A 769 24.86 -23.53 38.29
C GLY A 769 23.78 -24.23 39.12
N LYS A 770 22.64 -23.59 39.38
CA LYS A 770 21.54 -24.21 40.12
C LYS A 770 20.73 -25.10 39.19
N VAL A 771 20.68 -26.39 39.51
CA VAL A 771 19.94 -27.39 38.75
C VAL A 771 18.42 -27.27 39.00
N LEU A 772 17.66 -27.19 37.91
CA LEU A 772 16.19 -27.18 37.87
C LEU A 772 15.63 -28.55 37.45
N LEU A 773 16.32 -29.26 36.56
CA LEU A 773 16.02 -30.63 36.15
C LEU A 773 17.30 -31.47 36.30
N PRO A 774 17.34 -32.45 37.23
CA PRO A 774 18.47 -33.37 37.34
C PRO A 774 18.58 -34.27 36.10
N ASP A 775 19.74 -34.89 35.92
CA ASP A 775 20.01 -35.81 34.81
C ASP A 775 18.87 -36.83 34.62
N THR A 776 18.15 -36.68 33.50
CA THR A 776 17.01 -37.52 33.13
C THR A 776 17.33 -38.27 31.84
N SER A 777 17.17 -39.59 31.85
CA SER A 777 17.51 -40.48 30.72
C SER A 777 16.66 -40.17 29.47
N LEU A 778 17.30 -40.17 28.30
CA LEU A 778 16.65 -40.13 26.97
C LEU A 778 16.01 -41.49 26.58
N ASN A 779 16.21 -42.52 27.41
CA ASN A 779 15.70 -43.89 27.27
C ASN A 779 16.09 -44.55 25.94
N ALA A 780 17.36 -44.37 25.54
CA ALA A 780 17.92 -45.00 24.36
C ALA A 780 19.41 -45.31 24.59
N PRO A 781 19.91 -46.47 24.14
CA PRO A 781 21.31 -46.88 24.32
C PRO A 781 22.24 -46.21 23.29
N TYR A 782 22.09 -44.89 23.09
CA TYR A 782 22.84 -44.12 22.10
C TYR A 782 23.47 -42.89 22.74
N LYS A 783 24.55 -42.42 22.12
CA LYS A 783 25.22 -41.16 22.43
C LYS A 783 24.53 -40.05 21.66
N PHE A 784 23.87 -39.13 22.35
CA PHE A 784 23.28 -37.93 21.75
C PHE A 784 24.24 -36.76 21.98
N GLU A 785 24.70 -36.16 20.89
CA GLU A 785 25.76 -35.14 20.89
C GLU A 785 25.34 -33.82 20.27
N GLY A 786 24.16 -33.72 19.68
CA GLY A 786 23.61 -32.43 19.28
C GLY A 786 22.25 -32.18 19.87
N LEU A 787 21.96 -30.91 20.14
CA LEU A 787 20.67 -30.44 20.65
C LEU A 787 20.30 -29.12 19.97
N ALA A 788 19.08 -29.01 19.46
CA ALA A 788 18.54 -27.76 18.92
C ALA A 788 17.04 -27.61 19.21
N PHE A 789 16.58 -26.36 19.25
CA PHE A 789 15.15 -26.00 19.23
C PHE A 789 14.68 -25.94 17.77
N VAL A 790 13.62 -26.69 17.41
CA VAL A 790 13.18 -26.91 16.00
C VAL A 790 11.68 -26.85 15.76
#